data_AF-A0A8T6NSV0-F1
#
_entry.id   AF-A0A8T6NSV0-F1
#
_cell.length_a   1.000
_cell.length_b   1.000
_cell.length_c   1.000
_cell.angle_alpha   90.00
_cell.angle_beta   90.00
_cell.angle_gamma   90.00
#
_symmetry.space_group_name_H-M   'P 1'
#
loop_
_entity.id
_entity.type
_entity.pdbx_description
1 polymer ?
#
loop_
_entity_poly.entity_id
_entity_poly.type
_entity_poly.pdbx_seq_one_letter_code
_entity_poly.pdbx_strand_id
1 'polypeptide(L)'
;MTSRSILIGVLAAILAAAGILTAQSASPLHPDFPLLDASGRNVQASGAPVSTLQTCGTCHDTDFITQHSDHSGAALASLVRLPGYPVEAPAAPADEMNCFLCHMTDPDAGAYLAALAAGDTAAANEATLGELLADPETFNADGTARSEVLGIQDPSDENCAACHGTIHEDMRTPLTIEAYGWTTETTGQIFSGQRIAASGLNVSGKNTIDRSWDVHAERVVSCVDCHYATNNPVYTQTSGAARPAHLTFDPRRMDFGDYLFQPLHQLNGGAANPMACTDCHEALPTHQWLPYAQQHMDQLACETCHIPTMPAPARASTDWTVVRADGGPVETWRGIDGDPQALTTSLIMGSEPVLLPVTDASGETVLAPHNVITTWYWADGDGSPVPPDVLRAAYLTAEGTYHPDVLAAFDADGSGTLGDAELLISTDAQEALIAERLGVPGAHIASEVLTYPIHHGVVQGDWATASCETCHTAESRLVAPITLANRTPGGVVPAFEPGGMLVEADGTLIYQPETQPASGSVQLYVLGHDAARWADLLGIATLLGTIGGVTIHGGLRVLAARRRPDHHGAQVEEVYMYTAYERLWHWLQTLTIFLLIATGLVIHKPDLFGMFGFAWMVRIHNVLAALLLANAALAAFYHLASGEIKQFLPQPRGFFDRMIRQTLYYVRGIFRDEPHPFEKTPERKMNPIQQVTYFGLLNVLLPLQVITGILMWGIQRWPQIGARIGGLTFIAPLHTLGMWLFATFIIVHVYMTTTGHTPLANIKAMLVGWDEVEVHHAPGD
;
A
#
# COMPACT_ATOMS: atom_id res chain seq x y z
N MET A 1 -73.76 -11.92 6.27
CA MET A 1 -72.48 -11.21 6.46
C MET A 1 -71.77 -11.18 5.11
N THR A 2 -71.64 -10.00 4.53
CA THR A 2 -71.21 -9.79 3.14
C THR A 2 -69.69 -9.83 3.00
N SER A 3 -69.18 -10.32 1.86
CA SER A 3 -67.76 -10.45 1.50
C SER A 3 -66.91 -9.19 1.78
N ARG A 4 -67.50 -7.99 1.72
CA ARG A 4 -66.86 -6.72 2.12
C ARG A 4 -66.44 -6.65 3.60
N SER A 5 -67.22 -7.24 4.51
CA SER A 5 -66.93 -7.21 5.95
C SER A 5 -65.76 -8.14 6.32
N ILE A 6 -65.58 -9.21 5.54
CA ILE A 6 -64.45 -10.15 5.70
C ILE A 6 -63.18 -9.51 5.12
N LEU A 7 -63.27 -8.84 3.97
CA LEU A 7 -62.13 -8.17 3.35
C LEU A 7 -61.59 -7.01 4.22
N ILE A 8 -62.47 -6.22 4.83
CA ILE A 8 -62.08 -5.15 5.76
C ILE A 8 -61.45 -5.73 7.03
N GLY A 9 -62.00 -6.83 7.56
CA GLY A 9 -61.42 -7.52 8.72
C GLY A 9 -60.05 -8.13 8.46
N VAL A 10 -59.83 -8.69 7.26
CA VAL A 10 -58.53 -9.25 6.84
C VAL A 10 -57.52 -8.15 6.56
N LEU A 11 -57.92 -7.04 5.92
CA LEU A 11 -57.03 -5.90 5.68
C LEU A 11 -56.62 -5.22 7.00
N ALA A 12 -57.55 -5.08 7.95
CA ALA A 12 -57.26 -4.55 9.29
C ALA A 12 -56.36 -5.50 10.10
N ALA A 13 -56.53 -6.82 9.96
CA ALA A 13 -55.66 -7.79 10.60
C ALA A 13 -54.26 -7.86 9.97
N ILE A 14 -54.14 -7.62 8.65
CA ILE A 14 -52.84 -7.54 7.96
C ILE A 14 -52.13 -6.22 8.29
N LEU A 15 -52.85 -5.10 8.39
CA LEU A 15 -52.29 -3.81 8.85
C LEU A 15 -51.88 -3.87 10.33
N ALA A 16 -52.67 -4.52 11.18
CA ALA A 16 -52.29 -4.75 12.57
C ALA A 16 -51.10 -5.72 12.68
N ALA A 17 -51.05 -6.77 11.86
CA ALA A 17 -49.90 -7.68 11.83
C ALA A 17 -48.64 -7.03 11.24
N ALA A 18 -48.78 -6.10 10.28
CA ALA A 18 -47.67 -5.31 9.75
C ALA A 18 -47.13 -4.31 10.78
N GLY A 19 -48.01 -3.67 11.57
CA GLY A 19 -47.60 -2.80 12.69
C GLY A 19 -47.02 -3.55 13.90
N ILE A 20 -47.32 -4.86 14.04
CA ILE A 20 -46.72 -5.71 15.09
C ILE A 20 -45.35 -6.28 14.67
N LEU A 21 -45.02 -6.25 13.37
CA LEU A 21 -43.73 -6.72 12.85
C LEU A 21 -42.63 -5.64 12.90
N THR A 22 -42.94 -4.41 13.30
CA THR A 22 -41.99 -3.29 13.46
C THR A 22 -41.76 -2.86 14.90
N ALA A 23 -42.32 -3.55 15.89
CA ALA A 23 -41.94 -3.34 17.28
C ALA A 23 -40.57 -3.98 17.52
N GLN A 24 -39.50 -3.29 17.13
CA GLN A 24 -38.20 -3.47 17.77
C GLN A 24 -38.44 -3.29 19.27
N SER A 25 -38.20 -4.35 20.04
CA SER A 25 -38.37 -4.27 21.49
C SER A 25 -37.46 -3.18 22.02
N ALA A 26 -38.03 -2.19 22.70
CA ALA A 26 -37.26 -1.23 23.50
C ALA A 26 -36.17 -1.97 24.28
N SER A 27 -34.97 -1.36 24.38
CA SER A 27 -33.90 -1.94 25.18
C SER A 27 -34.43 -2.25 26.58
N PRO A 28 -34.35 -3.51 27.06
CA PRO A 28 -34.88 -3.90 28.37
C PRO A 28 -34.13 -3.21 29.53
N LEU A 29 -33.08 -2.45 29.22
CA LEU A 29 -32.25 -1.69 30.14
C LEU A 29 -32.65 -0.22 30.26
N HIS A 30 -33.37 0.36 29.29
CA HIS A 30 -33.76 1.78 29.31
C HIS A 30 -35.21 1.95 29.81
N PRO A 31 -35.41 2.42 31.07
CA PRO A 31 -36.75 2.75 31.57
C PRO A 31 -37.28 4.01 30.87
N ASP A 32 -38.54 4.36 31.10
CA ASP A 32 -39.04 5.69 30.74
C ASP A 32 -38.33 6.77 31.58
N PHE A 33 -37.94 7.88 30.94
CA PHE A 33 -37.11 8.93 31.55
C PHE A 33 -37.60 10.34 31.18
N PRO A 34 -37.38 11.35 32.03
CA PRO A 34 -37.75 12.72 31.69
C PRO A 34 -36.78 13.30 30.65
N LEU A 35 -37.31 13.97 29.62
CA LEU A 35 -36.50 14.85 28.77
C LEU A 35 -36.29 16.17 29.51
N LEU A 36 -35.03 16.54 29.75
CA LEU A 36 -34.64 17.70 30.56
C LEU A 36 -33.99 18.79 29.69
N ASP A 37 -34.24 20.05 30.04
CA ASP A 37 -33.52 21.20 29.51
C ASP A 37 -32.15 21.39 30.20
N ALA A 38 -31.32 22.30 29.70
CA ALA A 38 -29.99 22.60 30.28
C ALA A 38 -30.03 23.06 31.76
N SER A 39 -31.20 23.42 32.29
CA SER A 39 -31.40 23.75 33.71
C SER A 39 -31.91 22.58 34.55
N GLY A 40 -32.02 21.38 33.97
CA GLY A 40 -32.51 20.17 34.62
C GLY A 40 -34.03 20.14 34.82
N ARG A 41 -34.79 20.97 34.09
CA ARG A 41 -36.26 20.97 34.16
C ARG A 41 -36.86 20.20 33.00
N ASN A 42 -37.99 19.54 33.23
CA ASN A 42 -38.67 18.79 32.18
C ASN A 42 -39.12 19.71 31.03
N VAL A 43 -38.79 19.35 29.79
CA VAL A 43 -39.04 20.18 28.59
C VAL A 43 -40.52 20.40 28.31
N GLN A 44 -41.40 19.44 28.65
CA GLN A 44 -42.85 19.61 28.54
C GLN A 44 -43.37 20.74 29.46
N ALA A 45 -42.65 21.01 30.55
CA ALA A 45 -43.00 22.07 31.48
C ALA A 45 -42.26 23.39 31.21
N SER A 46 -41.00 23.32 30.75
CA SER A 46 -40.17 24.51 30.55
C SER A 46 -40.30 25.14 29.17
N GLY A 47 -40.63 24.36 28.13
CA GLY A 47 -40.62 24.79 26.73
C GLY A 47 -39.24 25.19 26.21
N ALA A 48 -38.17 24.82 26.93
CA ALA A 48 -36.79 25.06 26.53
C ALA A 48 -36.21 23.83 25.81
N PRO A 49 -35.17 24.01 24.98
CA PRO A 49 -34.57 22.91 24.24
C PRO A 49 -34.03 21.77 25.12
N VAL A 50 -34.06 20.56 24.56
CA VAL A 50 -33.58 19.35 25.24
C VAL A 50 -32.06 19.38 25.38
N SER A 51 -31.58 19.14 26.61
CA SER A 51 -30.19 18.84 26.92
C SER A 51 -30.02 17.34 27.08
N THR A 52 -29.23 16.74 26.19
CA THR A 52 -28.89 15.31 26.24
C THR A 52 -28.01 15.01 27.44
N LEU A 53 -27.13 15.93 27.84
CA LEU A 53 -26.26 15.73 28.99
C LEU A 53 -27.04 15.71 30.31
N GLN A 54 -28.07 16.56 30.46
CA GLN A 54 -28.95 16.52 31.64
C GLN A 54 -29.91 15.33 31.58
N THR A 55 -30.49 15.05 30.42
CA THR A 55 -31.44 13.95 30.22
C THR A 55 -30.80 12.59 30.50
N CYS A 56 -29.67 12.28 29.85
CA CYS A 56 -28.97 11.01 30.04
C CYS A 56 -28.16 11.00 31.35
N GLY A 57 -27.79 12.19 31.87
CA GLY A 57 -27.05 12.37 33.12
C GLY A 57 -27.78 11.88 34.37
N THR A 58 -29.08 11.59 34.28
CA THR A 58 -29.82 10.96 35.38
C THR A 58 -29.37 9.53 35.65
N CYS A 59 -28.75 8.87 34.65
CA CYS A 59 -28.35 7.47 34.70
C CYS A 59 -26.90 7.23 34.30
N HIS A 60 -26.27 8.15 33.55
CA HIS A 60 -24.89 8.03 33.06
C HIS A 60 -24.02 9.18 33.57
N ASP A 61 -22.71 8.97 33.68
CA ASP A 61 -21.73 10.03 33.96
C ASP A 61 -21.44 10.81 32.66
N THR A 62 -22.36 11.69 32.29
CA THR A 62 -22.29 12.46 31.03
C THR A 62 -21.12 13.44 31.00
N ASP A 63 -20.66 13.92 32.16
CA ASP A 63 -19.44 14.73 32.27
C ASP A 63 -18.20 13.92 31.90
N PHE A 64 -18.06 12.70 32.45
CA PHE A 64 -16.98 11.79 32.10
C PHE A 64 -17.03 11.40 30.62
N ILE A 65 -18.20 11.03 30.12
CA ILE A 65 -18.40 10.61 28.72
C ILE A 65 -17.97 11.72 27.76
N THR A 66 -18.43 12.96 27.98
CA THR A 66 -18.13 14.09 27.10
C THR A 66 -16.64 14.43 27.05
N GLN A 67 -15.95 14.32 28.19
CA GLN A 67 -14.50 14.52 28.29
C GLN A 67 -13.68 13.42 27.60
N HIS A 68 -14.30 12.26 27.36
CA HIS A 68 -13.69 11.11 26.71
C HIS A 68 -14.49 10.68 25.48
N SER A 69 -14.81 11.64 24.62
CA SER A 69 -15.56 11.43 23.39
C SER A 69 -14.77 11.96 22.20
N ASP A 70 -14.69 11.15 21.13
CA ASP A 70 -14.21 11.59 19.82
C ASP A 70 -15.30 12.38 19.06
N HIS A 71 -16.51 12.50 19.62
CA HIS A 71 -17.69 13.09 18.98
C HIS A 71 -18.25 14.30 19.74
N SER A 72 -17.44 15.00 20.55
CA SER A 72 -17.85 16.22 21.29
C SER A 72 -17.38 17.51 20.61
N GLY A 73 -18.18 18.58 20.73
CA GLY A 73 -17.83 19.98 20.44
C GLY A 73 -17.21 20.24 19.05
N ALA A 74 -15.87 20.21 18.98
CA ALA A 74 -15.08 20.52 17.78
C ALA A 74 -15.03 19.39 16.74
N ALA A 75 -15.26 18.12 17.14
CA ALA A 75 -15.21 16.99 16.22
C ALA A 75 -16.39 16.99 15.22
N LEU A 76 -17.57 17.42 15.67
CA LEU A 76 -18.76 17.58 14.81
C LEU A 76 -18.62 18.77 13.84
N ALA A 77 -17.89 19.82 14.21
CA ALA A 77 -17.60 20.95 13.31
C ALA A 77 -16.74 20.52 12.10
N SER A 78 -15.93 19.47 12.25
CA SER A 78 -15.13 18.90 11.14
C SER A 78 -15.96 18.13 10.10
N LEU A 79 -17.16 17.64 10.46
CA LEU A 79 -18.13 17.03 9.54
C LEU A 79 -18.86 18.08 8.68
N VAL A 80 -18.87 19.34 9.13
CA VAL A 80 -19.41 20.51 8.40
C VAL A 80 -18.29 21.25 7.65
N ARG A 81 -17.09 20.68 7.58
CA ARG A 81 -16.05 21.19 6.68
C ARG A 81 -16.61 21.09 5.27
N LEU A 82 -16.84 22.24 4.63
CA LEU A 82 -17.08 22.27 3.18
C LEU A 82 -15.98 21.41 2.55
N PRO A 83 -16.32 20.37 1.77
CA PRO A 83 -15.33 19.45 1.23
C PRO A 83 -14.23 20.23 0.51
N GLY A 84 -13.02 20.23 1.09
CA GLY A 84 -11.90 21.01 0.60
C GLY A 84 -12.01 22.52 0.82
N TYR A 85 -12.56 23.03 1.92
CA TYR A 85 -12.24 24.40 2.38
C TYR A 85 -11.42 24.37 3.68
N PRO A 86 -10.38 25.21 3.85
CA PRO A 86 -9.49 25.14 5.00
C PRO A 86 -10.01 25.86 6.25
N VAL A 87 -11.13 26.59 6.15
CA VAL A 87 -11.83 27.12 7.33
C VAL A 87 -12.90 26.11 7.76
N GLU A 88 -13.02 25.91 9.07
CA GLU A 88 -14.30 25.51 9.66
C GLU A 88 -15.35 26.52 9.19
N ALA A 89 -16.20 26.16 8.23
CA ALA A 89 -17.44 26.91 8.04
C ALA A 89 -18.10 26.98 9.43
N PRO A 90 -18.63 28.13 9.88
CA PRO A 90 -19.00 28.32 11.27
C PRO A 90 -20.25 27.51 11.61
N ALA A 91 -20.11 26.20 11.80
CA ALA A 91 -20.86 25.49 12.79
C ALA A 91 -20.19 25.88 14.11
N ALA A 92 -20.84 26.75 14.89
CA ALA A 92 -20.44 26.87 16.29
C ALA A 92 -20.42 25.44 16.86
N PRO A 93 -19.33 25.03 17.55
CA PRO A 93 -19.25 23.68 18.09
C PRO A 93 -20.50 23.43 18.91
N ALA A 94 -21.13 22.27 18.74
CA ALA A 94 -22.33 21.93 19.49
C ALA A 94 -22.04 22.13 20.99
N ASP A 95 -22.91 22.84 21.70
CA ASP A 95 -22.73 23.12 23.13
C ASP A 95 -22.72 21.82 23.96
N GLU A 96 -23.32 20.75 23.42
CA GLU A 96 -23.44 19.44 24.03
C GLU A 96 -23.27 18.30 22.99
N MET A 97 -22.79 17.14 23.45
CA MET A 97 -22.79 15.91 22.66
C MET A 97 -24.22 15.37 22.53
N ASN A 98 -24.66 15.01 21.33
CA ASN A 98 -26.01 14.52 21.10
C ASN A 98 -26.11 12.99 21.14
N CYS A 99 -26.45 12.43 22.31
CA CYS A 99 -26.60 10.99 22.50
C CYS A 99 -27.66 10.36 21.58
N PHE A 100 -28.71 11.12 21.21
CA PHE A 100 -29.84 10.60 20.45
C PHE A 100 -29.47 10.19 19.02
N LEU A 101 -28.47 10.84 18.40
CA LEU A 101 -28.01 10.49 17.04
C LEU A 101 -27.55 9.04 16.93
N CYS A 102 -26.91 8.54 17.99
CA CYS A 102 -26.34 7.18 18.01
C CYS A 102 -27.23 6.19 18.73
N HIS A 103 -28.06 6.63 19.68
CA HIS A 103 -28.82 5.73 20.54
C HIS A 103 -30.32 5.70 20.24
N MET A 104 -30.81 6.36 19.18
CA MET A 104 -32.19 6.21 18.71
C MET A 104 -32.25 5.37 17.43
N THR A 105 -33.39 4.70 17.24
CA THR A 105 -33.69 3.95 16.02
C THR A 105 -33.87 4.83 14.79
N ASP A 106 -34.48 6.01 14.93
CA ASP A 106 -34.79 6.92 13.82
C ASP A 106 -34.55 8.40 14.20
N PRO A 107 -33.28 8.81 14.40
CA PRO A 107 -32.95 10.20 14.71
C PRO A 107 -33.00 11.08 13.45
N ASP A 108 -33.53 12.31 13.57
CA ASP A 108 -33.47 13.30 12.49
C ASP A 108 -32.09 13.99 12.44
N ALA A 109 -31.10 13.25 11.95
CA ALA A 109 -29.74 13.74 11.78
C ALA A 109 -29.64 14.92 10.78
N GLY A 110 -30.54 14.97 9.79
CA GLY A 110 -30.61 16.07 8.82
C GLY A 110 -31.01 17.38 9.48
N ALA A 111 -32.06 17.37 10.30
CA ALA A 111 -32.49 18.53 11.07
C ALA A 111 -31.42 18.96 12.09
N TYR A 112 -30.73 18.02 12.73
CA TYR A 112 -29.59 18.29 13.60
C TYR A 112 -28.48 19.06 12.87
N LEU A 113 -28.01 18.53 11.73
CA LEU A 113 -26.94 19.16 10.95
C LEU A 113 -27.37 20.53 10.39
N ALA A 114 -28.64 20.68 9.99
CA ALA A 114 -29.18 21.96 9.54
C ALA A 114 -29.20 23.01 10.67
N ALA A 115 -29.56 22.62 11.89
CA ALA A 115 -29.54 23.50 13.06
C ALA A 115 -28.11 23.94 13.40
N LEU A 116 -27.13 23.03 13.36
CA LEU A 116 -25.72 23.37 13.54
C LEU A 116 -25.21 24.34 12.46
N ALA A 117 -25.54 24.10 11.19
CA ALA A 117 -25.17 24.97 10.09
C ALA A 117 -25.80 26.38 10.19
N ALA A 118 -26.96 26.50 10.84
CA ALA A 118 -27.61 27.77 11.13
C ALA A 118 -27.06 28.49 12.38
N GLY A 119 -26.15 27.86 13.14
CA GLY A 119 -25.61 28.38 14.39
C GLY A 119 -26.57 28.28 15.58
N ASP A 120 -27.63 27.47 15.48
CA ASP A 120 -28.60 27.23 16.55
C ASP A 120 -28.20 25.98 17.38
N THR A 121 -27.05 26.08 18.05
CA THR A 121 -26.44 24.98 18.80
C THR A 121 -27.28 24.50 19.98
N ALA A 122 -28.08 25.39 20.58
CA ALA A 122 -28.93 25.07 21.71
C ALA A 122 -30.16 24.23 21.32
N ALA A 123 -30.72 24.44 20.12
CA ALA A 123 -31.88 23.69 19.63
C ALA A 123 -31.50 22.46 18.78
N ALA A 124 -30.22 22.29 18.42
CA ALA A 124 -29.78 21.19 17.56
C ALA A 124 -30.16 19.81 18.13
N ASN A 125 -29.92 19.56 19.42
CA ASN A 125 -30.28 18.30 20.08
C ASN A 125 -31.79 18.02 20.03
N GLU A 126 -32.59 19.08 20.16
CA GLU A 126 -34.04 19.02 20.06
C GLU A 126 -34.48 18.64 18.64
N ALA A 127 -33.82 19.20 17.62
CA ALA A 127 -34.12 18.94 16.22
C ALA A 127 -34.00 17.45 15.85
N THR A 128 -33.13 16.70 16.54
CA THR A 128 -32.99 15.24 16.35
C THR A 128 -34.24 14.45 16.70
N LEU A 129 -35.07 14.97 17.61
CA LEU A 129 -36.32 14.34 18.02
C LEU A 129 -37.46 14.64 17.03
N GLY A 130 -37.28 15.58 16.10
CA GLY A 130 -38.27 15.92 15.08
C GLY A 130 -39.67 16.19 15.64
N GLU A 131 -40.68 15.52 15.09
CA GLU A 131 -42.08 15.67 15.53
C GLU A 131 -42.37 14.97 16.87
N LEU A 132 -41.48 14.13 17.40
CA LEU A 132 -41.73 13.33 18.62
C LEU A 132 -41.98 14.21 19.84
N LEU A 133 -41.35 15.38 19.93
CA LEU A 133 -41.58 16.29 21.06
C LEU A 133 -42.99 16.88 21.09
N ALA A 134 -43.61 17.03 19.93
CA ALA A 134 -44.97 17.53 19.78
C ALA A 134 -46.02 16.40 19.86
N ASP A 135 -45.61 15.14 19.70
CA ASP A 135 -46.50 13.99 19.77
C ASP A 135 -46.87 13.67 21.24
N PRO A 136 -48.16 13.76 21.63
CA PRO A 136 -48.61 13.35 22.96
C PRO A 136 -48.33 11.88 23.27
N GLU A 137 -48.21 11.03 22.24
CA GLU A 137 -47.83 9.64 22.40
C GLU A 137 -46.33 9.47 22.73
N THR A 138 -45.49 10.49 22.67
CA THR A 138 -44.12 10.34 23.16
C THR A 138 -44.06 10.33 24.69
N PHE A 139 -45.06 10.87 25.39
CA PHE A 139 -45.00 11.11 26.82
C PHE A 139 -46.04 10.32 27.62
N ASN A 140 -45.63 9.88 28.79
CA ASN A 140 -46.51 9.39 29.83
C ASN A 140 -47.25 10.55 30.51
N ALA A 141 -48.32 10.22 31.23
CA ALA A 141 -49.11 11.22 31.96
C ALA A 141 -48.33 11.97 33.06
N ASP A 142 -47.20 11.44 33.51
CA ASP A 142 -46.29 12.08 34.46
C ASP A 142 -45.21 12.97 33.80
N GLY A 143 -45.23 13.07 32.46
CA GLY A 143 -44.29 13.88 31.68
C GLY A 143 -42.97 13.18 31.34
N THR A 144 -42.78 11.91 31.71
CA THR A 144 -41.64 11.11 31.23
C THR A 144 -41.83 10.70 29.78
N ALA A 145 -40.76 10.68 28.99
CA ALA A 145 -40.81 10.15 27.64
C ALA A 145 -40.78 8.62 27.67
N ARG A 146 -41.58 8.02 26.79
CA ARG A 146 -41.64 6.57 26.59
C ARG A 146 -40.40 6.12 25.85
N SER A 147 -39.54 5.36 26.52
CA SER A 147 -38.27 4.87 25.95
C SER A 147 -38.51 4.01 24.68
N GLU A 148 -39.62 3.27 24.66
CA GLU A 148 -40.06 2.50 23.50
C GLU A 148 -40.41 3.36 22.28
N VAL A 149 -40.99 4.55 22.51
CA VAL A 149 -41.37 5.47 21.41
C VAL A 149 -40.15 6.22 20.87
N LEU A 150 -39.22 6.60 21.76
CA LEU A 150 -37.91 7.14 21.34
C LEU A 150 -37.02 6.06 20.69
N GLY A 151 -37.34 4.78 20.90
CA GLY A 151 -36.61 3.66 20.35
C GLY A 151 -35.15 3.65 20.78
N ILE A 152 -34.88 3.78 22.08
CA ILE A 152 -33.51 3.81 22.59
C ILE A 152 -32.83 2.44 22.45
N GLN A 153 -31.67 2.42 21.79
CA GLN A 153 -30.92 1.21 21.41
C GLN A 153 -29.40 1.38 21.49
N ASP A 154 -28.68 0.28 21.27
CA ASP A 154 -27.25 0.32 20.97
C ASP A 154 -27.04 0.91 19.56
N PRO A 155 -25.91 1.60 19.29
CA PRO A 155 -25.70 2.23 17.98
C PRO A 155 -25.68 1.21 16.85
N SER A 156 -26.42 1.53 15.80
CA SER A 156 -26.50 0.75 14.55
C SER A 156 -25.62 1.33 13.46
N ASP A 157 -25.42 0.55 12.41
CA ASP A 157 -24.70 0.95 11.21
C ASP A 157 -25.39 2.13 10.51
N GLU A 158 -26.73 2.18 10.49
CA GLU A 158 -27.50 3.30 9.98
C GLU A 158 -27.25 4.60 10.78
N ASN A 159 -27.09 4.51 12.10
CA ASN A 159 -26.74 5.68 12.92
C ASN A 159 -25.36 6.24 12.49
N CYS A 160 -24.39 5.37 12.23
CA CYS A 160 -23.07 5.78 11.75
C CYS A 160 -23.12 6.37 10.33
N ALA A 161 -24.01 5.86 9.47
CA ALA A 161 -24.17 6.28 8.08
C ALA A 161 -24.57 7.75 7.95
N ALA A 162 -25.29 8.29 8.93
CA ALA A 162 -25.76 9.68 8.95
C ALA A 162 -24.63 10.72 8.81
N CYS A 163 -23.42 10.38 9.27
CA CYS A 163 -22.25 11.27 9.22
C CYS A 163 -21.08 10.67 8.45
N HIS A 164 -20.82 9.37 8.58
CA HIS A 164 -19.57 8.78 8.09
C HIS A 164 -19.61 8.48 6.60
N GLY A 165 -20.70 7.99 6.00
CA GLY A 165 -20.63 7.53 4.61
C GLY A 165 -21.81 6.68 4.17
N THR A 166 -21.71 6.15 2.96
CA THR A 166 -22.69 5.23 2.40
C THR A 166 -22.56 3.87 3.08
N ILE A 167 -23.54 3.55 3.92
CA ILE A 167 -23.73 2.23 4.50
C ILE A 167 -25.04 1.68 3.96
N HIS A 168 -25.04 0.41 3.54
CA HIS A 168 -26.20 -0.20 2.90
C HIS A 168 -26.36 -1.66 3.33
N GLU A 169 -27.25 -1.89 4.29
CA GLU A 169 -27.56 -3.22 4.82
C GLU A 169 -28.71 -3.93 4.07
N ASP A 170 -29.57 -3.20 3.36
CA ASP A 170 -30.70 -3.84 2.66
C ASP A 170 -30.26 -4.58 1.39
N MET A 171 -30.07 -5.88 1.52
CA MET A 171 -29.68 -6.74 0.40
C MET A 171 -30.75 -6.87 -0.71
N ARG A 172 -31.99 -6.40 -0.50
CA ARG A 172 -33.08 -6.50 -1.48
C ARG A 172 -33.18 -5.28 -2.39
N THR A 173 -32.88 -4.10 -1.86
CA THR A 173 -32.92 -2.85 -2.63
C THR A 173 -31.55 -2.62 -3.26
N PRO A 174 -31.46 -2.40 -4.58
CA PRO A 174 -30.19 -2.10 -5.22
C PRO A 174 -29.55 -0.84 -4.62
N LEU A 175 -28.30 -0.95 -4.17
CA LEU A 175 -27.55 0.17 -3.60
C LEU A 175 -27.41 1.31 -4.61
N THR A 176 -27.86 2.50 -4.24
CA THR A 176 -27.63 3.75 -4.96
C THR A 176 -26.99 4.76 -4.01
N ILE A 177 -26.36 5.80 -4.56
CA ILE A 177 -25.81 6.92 -3.78
C ILE A 177 -26.60 8.14 -4.21
N GLU A 178 -27.48 8.62 -3.35
CA GLU A 178 -28.27 9.83 -3.59
C GLU A 178 -27.57 11.09 -3.07
N ALA A 179 -26.82 10.93 -1.98
CA ALA A 179 -25.93 11.93 -1.42
C ALA A 179 -24.66 11.24 -0.91
N TYR A 180 -23.53 11.92 -1.01
CA TYR A 180 -22.28 11.41 -0.46
C TYR A 180 -22.18 11.77 1.02
N GLY A 181 -21.98 10.77 1.87
CA GLY A 181 -21.43 11.01 3.21
C GLY A 181 -19.92 11.24 3.14
N TRP A 182 -19.34 11.77 4.22
CA TRP A 182 -17.97 12.29 4.24
C TRP A 182 -16.91 11.29 3.76
N THR A 183 -16.91 10.05 4.25
CA THR A 183 -15.93 9.02 3.82
C THR A 183 -16.16 8.58 2.39
N THR A 184 -17.41 8.39 1.94
CA THR A 184 -17.68 8.02 0.53
C THR A 184 -17.23 9.13 -0.41
N GLU A 185 -17.48 10.39 -0.08
CA GLU A 185 -16.98 11.52 -0.86
C GLU A 185 -15.46 11.55 -0.90
N THR A 186 -14.82 11.49 0.27
CA THR A 186 -13.37 11.72 0.39
C THR A 186 -12.53 10.52 -0.02
N THR A 187 -13.08 9.31 -0.08
CA THR A 187 -12.31 8.08 -0.32
C THR A 187 -12.97 7.06 -1.23
N GLY A 188 -14.27 7.20 -1.52
CA GLY A 188 -15.03 6.18 -2.25
C GLY A 188 -15.39 4.96 -1.39
N GLN A 189 -15.22 5.03 -0.06
CA GLN A 189 -15.57 3.93 0.84
C GLN A 189 -17.09 3.72 0.90
N ILE A 190 -17.51 2.46 0.75
CA ILE A 190 -18.90 2.01 0.88
C ILE A 190 -18.91 0.76 1.75
N PHE A 191 -19.69 0.78 2.82
CA PHE A 191 -19.87 -0.37 3.70
C PHE A 191 -21.14 -1.12 3.31
N SER A 192 -21.00 -2.21 2.56
CA SER A 192 -22.15 -3.05 2.18
C SER A 192 -21.75 -4.47 1.83
N GLY A 193 -22.52 -5.43 2.35
CA GLY A 193 -22.45 -6.83 1.95
C GLY A 193 -23.08 -7.12 0.58
N GLN A 194 -23.75 -6.15 -0.05
CA GLN A 194 -24.41 -6.36 -1.33
C GLN A 194 -23.36 -6.58 -2.43
N ARG A 195 -23.64 -7.52 -3.34
CA ARG A 195 -22.80 -7.77 -4.51
C ARG A 195 -22.79 -6.52 -5.40
N ILE A 196 -21.61 -6.10 -5.89
CA ILE A 196 -21.48 -4.94 -6.79
C ILE A 196 -22.38 -5.10 -8.03
N ALA A 197 -22.47 -6.32 -8.58
CA ALA A 197 -23.34 -6.65 -9.69
C ALA A 197 -24.84 -6.39 -9.44
N ALA A 198 -25.28 -6.41 -8.17
CA ALA A 198 -26.67 -6.20 -7.77
C ALA A 198 -27.01 -4.74 -7.40
N SER A 199 -26.01 -3.86 -7.34
CA SER A 199 -26.22 -2.42 -7.04
C SER A 199 -27.07 -1.72 -8.11
N GLY A 200 -27.52 -0.50 -7.83
CA GLY A 200 -28.11 0.42 -8.82
C GLY A 200 -27.08 1.24 -9.61
N LEU A 201 -25.78 1.13 -9.26
CA LEU A 201 -24.71 1.95 -9.81
C LEU A 201 -24.20 1.44 -11.17
N ASN A 202 -23.77 2.35 -12.06
CA ASN A 202 -23.27 2.00 -13.38
C ASN A 202 -21.74 1.75 -13.39
N VAL A 203 -21.33 0.66 -12.74
CA VAL A 203 -19.92 0.26 -12.61
C VAL A 203 -19.40 -0.41 -13.89
N SER A 204 -18.19 -0.05 -14.30
CA SER A 204 -17.50 -0.65 -15.44
C SER A 204 -17.27 -2.14 -15.20
N GLY A 205 -17.66 -2.98 -16.16
CA GLY A 205 -17.55 -4.44 -16.03
C GLY A 205 -18.43 -5.04 -14.92
N LYS A 206 -19.43 -4.33 -14.40
CA LYS A 206 -20.28 -4.73 -13.26
C LYS A 206 -20.71 -6.20 -13.25
N ASN A 207 -21.12 -6.75 -14.39
CA ASN A 207 -21.60 -8.13 -14.50
C ASN A 207 -20.52 -9.20 -14.28
N THR A 208 -19.24 -8.83 -14.31
CA THR A 208 -18.11 -9.73 -14.02
C THR A 208 -17.55 -9.56 -12.61
N ILE A 209 -18.06 -8.59 -11.84
CA ILE A 209 -17.60 -8.30 -10.48
C ILE A 209 -18.44 -9.09 -9.47
N ASP A 210 -18.02 -10.33 -9.19
CA ASP A 210 -18.64 -11.21 -8.20
C ASP A 210 -17.98 -11.08 -6.81
N ARG A 211 -18.14 -9.90 -6.21
CA ARG A 211 -17.81 -9.63 -4.80
C ARG A 211 -18.77 -8.60 -4.20
N SER A 212 -18.82 -8.54 -2.87
CA SER A 212 -19.44 -7.44 -2.14
C SER A 212 -18.62 -6.14 -2.26
N TRP A 213 -19.21 -5.04 -1.81
CA TRP A 213 -18.48 -3.78 -1.62
C TRP A 213 -17.43 -3.93 -0.54
N ASP A 214 -17.80 -4.51 0.60
CA ASP A 214 -16.91 -4.83 1.71
C ASP A 214 -17.15 -6.25 2.24
N VAL A 215 -16.09 -7.01 2.49
CA VAL A 215 -16.19 -8.38 3.00
C VAL A 215 -16.67 -8.42 4.45
N HIS A 216 -16.37 -7.42 5.27
CA HIS A 216 -16.79 -7.39 6.68
C HIS A 216 -18.31 -7.23 6.79
N ALA A 217 -18.88 -6.34 5.99
CA ALA A 217 -20.34 -6.21 5.86
C ALA A 217 -20.98 -7.50 5.30
N GLU A 218 -20.33 -8.19 4.33
CA GLU A 218 -20.79 -9.52 3.86
C GLU A 218 -20.81 -10.56 5.00
N ARG A 219 -19.91 -10.43 5.98
CA ARG A 219 -19.83 -11.30 7.16
C ARG A 219 -20.66 -10.82 8.35
N VAL A 220 -21.45 -9.76 8.19
CA VAL A 220 -22.31 -9.20 9.25
C VAL A 220 -21.46 -8.74 10.46
N VAL A 221 -20.29 -8.18 10.18
CA VAL A 221 -19.54 -7.40 11.16
C VAL A 221 -20.09 -5.98 11.10
N SER A 222 -20.54 -5.44 12.22
CA SER A 222 -21.16 -4.12 12.30
C SER A 222 -20.10 -3.05 12.60
N CYS A 223 -20.41 -1.78 12.36
CA CYS A 223 -19.51 -0.66 12.63
C CYS A 223 -19.00 -0.67 14.08
N VAL A 224 -19.89 -0.91 15.05
CA VAL A 224 -19.53 -0.93 16.48
C VAL A 224 -18.70 -2.15 16.91
N ASP A 225 -18.63 -3.21 16.10
CA ASP A 225 -17.76 -4.35 16.37
C ASP A 225 -16.29 -4.01 16.10
N CYS A 226 -16.04 -3.05 15.21
CA CYS A 226 -14.71 -2.51 14.93
C CYS A 226 -14.44 -1.20 15.70
N HIS A 227 -15.47 -0.35 15.86
CA HIS A 227 -15.44 0.95 16.52
C HIS A 227 -16.06 0.93 17.91
N TYR A 228 -15.68 -0.05 18.73
CA TYR A 228 -16.20 -0.17 20.09
C TYR A 228 -15.55 0.85 21.05
N ALA A 229 -16.28 1.16 22.13
CA ALA A 229 -15.76 1.92 23.27
C ALA A 229 -14.51 1.26 23.86
N THR A 230 -13.40 2.00 23.99
CA THR A 230 -12.10 1.42 24.42
C THR A 230 -12.08 0.83 25.84
N ASN A 231 -13.08 1.11 26.68
CA ASN A 231 -13.29 0.43 27.97
C ASN A 231 -14.33 -0.69 27.95
N ASN A 232 -14.81 -1.12 26.77
CA ASN A 232 -15.81 -2.18 26.66
C ASN A 232 -15.26 -3.50 27.25
N PRO A 233 -15.90 -4.08 28.27
CA PRO A 233 -15.36 -5.24 28.99
C PRO A 233 -15.36 -6.55 28.18
N VAL A 234 -16.11 -6.59 27.07
CA VAL A 234 -16.15 -7.74 26.15
C VAL A 234 -14.95 -7.71 25.21
N TYR A 235 -14.76 -6.58 24.53
CA TYR A 235 -13.75 -6.42 23.48
C TYR A 235 -12.37 -6.04 24.03
N THR A 236 -12.31 -5.18 25.04
CA THR A 236 -11.04 -4.72 25.62
C THR A 236 -10.38 -5.84 26.42
N GLN A 237 -9.31 -6.40 25.84
CA GLN A 237 -8.40 -7.29 26.54
C GLN A 237 -7.12 -6.55 26.90
N THR A 238 -6.56 -6.84 28.07
CA THR A 238 -5.21 -6.39 28.42
C THR A 238 -4.24 -6.93 27.36
N SER A 239 -3.55 -6.03 26.66
CA SER A 239 -2.60 -6.41 25.59
C SER A 239 -1.60 -7.45 26.08
N GLY A 240 -1.12 -8.33 25.20
CA GLY A 240 -0.22 -9.42 25.57
C GLY A 240 1.06 -8.98 26.29
N ALA A 241 1.48 -7.72 26.12
CA ALA A 241 2.62 -7.12 26.83
C ALA A 241 2.30 -6.68 28.27
N ALA A 242 1.06 -6.24 28.54
CA ALA A 242 0.60 -5.82 29.87
C ALA A 242 -0.09 -6.95 30.66
N ARG A 243 -0.54 -8.00 29.96
CA ARG A 243 -1.04 -9.24 30.56
C ARG A 243 0.14 -10.10 31.01
N PRO A 244 0.25 -10.46 32.30
CA PRO A 244 1.26 -11.40 32.75
C PRO A 244 1.27 -12.68 31.90
N ALA A 245 2.45 -13.10 31.42
CA ALA A 245 2.59 -14.20 30.46
C ALA A 245 2.02 -15.56 30.92
N HIS A 246 1.71 -15.71 32.20
CA HIS A 246 1.11 -16.92 32.78
C HIS A 246 -0.42 -16.87 32.85
N LEU A 247 -1.06 -15.74 32.55
CA LEU A 247 -2.51 -15.60 32.54
C LEU A 247 -3.05 -15.87 31.12
N THR A 248 -3.88 -16.90 31.03
CA THR A 248 -4.69 -17.18 29.83
C THR A 248 -5.91 -16.27 29.74
N PHE A 249 -6.34 -15.69 30.86
CA PHE A 249 -7.46 -14.79 30.99
C PHE A 249 -7.13 -13.71 32.04
N ASP A 250 -7.35 -12.43 31.73
CA ASP A 250 -7.15 -11.32 32.66
C ASP A 250 -8.50 -10.92 33.30
N PRO A 251 -8.69 -11.17 34.61
CA PRO A 251 -9.93 -10.83 35.30
C PRO A 251 -10.05 -9.35 35.68
N ARG A 252 -9.02 -8.52 35.45
CA ARG A 252 -9.00 -7.10 35.83
C ARG A 252 -9.75 -6.20 34.83
N ARG A 253 -10.96 -6.60 34.45
CA ARG A 253 -11.82 -5.84 33.54
C ARG A 253 -12.83 -5.01 34.34
N MET A 254 -13.34 -3.95 33.73
CA MET A 254 -14.45 -3.16 34.29
C MET A 254 -15.69 -4.06 34.42
N ASP A 255 -16.49 -3.86 35.48
CA ASP A 255 -17.79 -4.52 35.59
C ASP A 255 -18.75 -3.95 34.54
N PHE A 256 -19.70 -4.76 34.07
CA PHE A 256 -20.63 -4.32 33.02
C PHE A 256 -21.50 -3.15 33.49
N GLY A 257 -21.90 -3.11 34.78
CA GLY A 257 -22.66 -1.98 35.33
C GLY A 257 -21.84 -0.69 35.36
N ASP A 258 -20.55 -0.77 35.72
CA ASP A 258 -19.64 0.38 35.69
C ASP A 258 -19.41 0.86 34.24
N TYR A 259 -19.31 -0.06 33.28
CA TYR A 259 -19.20 0.28 31.87
C TYR A 259 -20.45 1.01 31.35
N LEU A 260 -21.64 0.54 31.68
CA LEU A 260 -22.89 1.21 31.28
C LEU A 260 -23.02 2.61 31.90
N PHE A 261 -22.51 2.82 33.12
CA PHE A 261 -22.52 4.12 33.77
C PHE A 261 -21.57 5.14 33.11
N GLN A 262 -20.39 4.69 32.67
CA GLN A 262 -19.31 5.55 32.16
C GLN A 262 -18.59 4.92 30.93
N PRO A 263 -19.30 4.68 29.81
CA PRO A 263 -18.69 4.16 28.59
C PRO A 263 -17.80 5.23 27.94
N LEU A 264 -16.59 4.86 27.53
CA LEU A 264 -15.74 5.77 26.75
C LEU A 264 -16.33 5.93 25.35
N HIS A 265 -16.52 7.17 24.92
CA HIS A 265 -16.87 7.51 23.53
C HIS A 265 -15.62 7.87 22.69
N GLN A 266 -14.44 7.57 23.24
CA GLN A 266 -13.20 7.38 22.52
C GLN A 266 -13.24 5.98 21.92
N LEU A 267 -13.55 5.93 20.62
CA LEU A 267 -13.80 4.68 19.93
C LEU A 267 -12.49 4.11 19.40
N ASN A 268 -12.41 2.79 19.39
CA ASN A 268 -11.36 2.10 18.67
C ASN A 268 -11.50 2.38 17.16
N GLY A 269 -10.40 2.33 16.41
CA GLY A 269 -10.36 2.76 15.00
C GLY A 269 -10.33 4.27 14.77
N GLY A 270 -10.41 5.10 15.83
CA GLY A 270 -10.22 6.55 15.74
C GLY A 270 -8.75 6.97 15.63
N ALA A 271 -8.49 8.26 15.35
CA ALA A 271 -7.12 8.79 15.18
C ALA A 271 -6.20 8.53 16.39
N ALA A 272 -6.76 8.49 17.61
CA ALA A 272 -6.01 8.20 18.83
C ALA A 272 -5.78 6.70 19.08
N ASN A 273 -6.61 5.82 18.51
CA ASN A 273 -6.59 4.37 18.73
C ASN A 273 -6.84 3.62 17.41
N PRO A 274 -5.88 3.60 16.46
CA PRO A 274 -6.09 2.94 15.17
C PRO A 274 -6.30 1.43 15.35
N MET A 275 -7.28 0.87 14.65
CA MET A 275 -7.53 -0.56 14.59
C MET A 275 -6.65 -1.19 13.51
N ALA A 276 -6.01 -2.33 13.81
CA ALA A 276 -5.28 -3.11 12.83
C ALA A 276 -6.02 -4.40 12.50
N CYS A 277 -5.88 -4.90 11.27
CA CYS A 277 -6.47 -6.19 10.89
C CYS A 277 -5.98 -7.33 11.80
N THR A 278 -4.76 -7.23 12.35
CA THR A 278 -4.16 -8.21 13.26
C THR A 278 -4.81 -8.29 14.63
N ASP A 279 -5.66 -7.33 15.00
CA ASP A 279 -6.42 -7.38 16.25
C ASP A 279 -7.49 -8.48 16.22
N CYS A 280 -7.92 -8.89 15.02
CA CYS A 280 -8.86 -10.00 14.80
C CYS A 280 -8.28 -11.15 13.96
N HIS A 281 -7.29 -10.89 13.09
CA HIS A 281 -6.76 -11.88 12.15
C HIS A 281 -5.34 -12.32 12.46
N GLU A 282 -5.10 -13.64 12.42
CA GLU A 282 -3.74 -14.18 12.28
C GLU A 282 -3.36 -14.28 10.80
N ALA A 283 -2.52 -13.36 10.32
CA ALA A 283 -2.18 -13.26 8.89
C ALA A 283 -1.25 -14.39 8.39
N LEU A 284 -0.21 -14.76 9.16
CA LEU A 284 0.85 -15.65 8.65
C LEU A 284 0.38 -17.05 8.19
N PRO A 285 -0.54 -17.75 8.89
CA PRO A 285 -0.96 -19.09 8.48
C PRO A 285 -1.63 -19.13 7.11
N THR A 286 -2.30 -18.05 6.70
CA THR A 286 -3.06 -17.97 5.44
C THR A 286 -2.26 -17.38 4.28
N HIS A 287 -1.11 -16.74 4.56
CA HIS A 287 -0.28 -16.03 3.57
C HIS A 287 1.01 -16.78 3.18
N GLN A 288 1.04 -18.11 3.28
CA GLN A 288 2.22 -18.92 2.93
C GLN A 288 2.63 -18.87 1.44
N TRP A 289 1.77 -18.29 0.59
CA TRP A 289 2.07 -18.05 -0.82
C TRP A 289 3.09 -16.91 -1.01
N LEU A 290 3.17 -15.97 -0.07
CA LEU A 290 4.15 -14.88 -0.07
C LEU A 290 5.53 -15.39 0.37
N PRO A 291 6.57 -15.25 -0.47
CA PRO A 291 7.94 -15.39 0.00
C PRO A 291 8.21 -14.33 1.08
N TYR A 292 8.78 -14.73 2.21
CA TYR A 292 9.08 -13.81 3.31
C TYR A 292 7.83 -13.04 3.79
N ALA A 293 6.72 -13.75 4.05
CA ALA A 293 5.43 -13.14 4.41
C ALA A 293 5.53 -12.13 5.58
N GLN A 294 6.31 -12.42 6.63
CA GLN A 294 6.50 -11.48 7.74
C GLN A 294 7.05 -10.12 7.27
N GLN A 295 8.04 -10.12 6.38
CA GLN A 295 8.63 -8.89 5.86
C GLN A 295 7.61 -8.05 5.08
N HIS A 296 6.61 -8.68 4.46
CA HIS A 296 5.53 -7.93 3.81
C HIS A 296 4.60 -7.29 4.84
N MET A 297 4.25 -8.02 5.90
CA MET A 297 3.39 -7.50 6.97
C MET A 297 4.07 -6.39 7.79
N ASP A 298 5.40 -6.42 7.90
CA ASP A 298 6.20 -5.37 8.55
C ASP A 298 6.34 -4.10 7.69
N GLN A 299 5.92 -4.12 6.42
CA GLN A 299 6.14 -3.01 5.48
C GLN A 299 4.87 -2.52 4.79
N LEU A 300 3.83 -3.35 4.74
CA LEU A 300 2.57 -3.07 4.07
C LEU A 300 1.42 -3.31 5.06
N ALA A 301 0.50 -2.34 5.15
CA ALA A 301 -0.79 -2.57 5.77
C ALA A 301 -1.56 -3.66 5.00
N CYS A 302 -2.44 -4.42 5.66
CA CYS A 302 -3.20 -5.49 5.01
C CYS A 302 -4.08 -4.95 3.88
N GLU A 303 -4.62 -3.76 4.09
CA GLU A 303 -5.44 -2.97 3.17
C GLU A 303 -4.71 -2.69 1.86
N THR A 304 -3.37 -2.60 1.86
CA THR A 304 -2.60 -2.48 0.63
C THR A 304 -2.93 -3.61 -0.34
N CYS A 305 -2.96 -4.87 0.11
CA CYS A 305 -3.30 -6.00 -0.76
C CYS A 305 -4.81 -6.26 -0.86
N HIS A 306 -5.56 -5.92 0.18
CA HIS A 306 -6.99 -6.21 0.27
C HIS A 306 -7.91 -5.07 -0.19
N ILE A 307 -7.35 -3.93 -0.59
CA ILE A 307 -8.08 -2.82 -1.22
C ILE A 307 -7.29 -2.37 -2.47
N PRO A 308 -7.20 -3.22 -3.50
CA PRO A 308 -6.41 -2.89 -4.69
C PRO A 308 -7.05 -1.79 -5.54
N THR A 309 -8.39 -1.68 -5.50
CA THR A 309 -9.17 -0.70 -6.26
C THR A 309 -10.37 -0.25 -5.43
N MET A 310 -10.71 1.03 -5.54
CA MET A 310 -11.96 1.59 -5.02
C MET A 310 -13.01 1.57 -6.14
N PRO A 311 -14.11 0.82 -5.98
CA PRO A 311 -15.14 0.69 -7.00
C PRO A 311 -16.12 1.87 -7.05
N ALA A 312 -16.05 2.81 -6.12
CA ALA A 312 -16.84 4.05 -6.11
C ALA A 312 -15.95 5.26 -6.39
N PRO A 313 -16.50 6.35 -6.95
CA PRO A 313 -15.74 7.57 -7.17
C PRO A 313 -15.39 8.25 -5.85
N ALA A 314 -14.33 9.04 -5.88
CA ALA A 314 -13.87 9.84 -4.76
C ALA A 314 -13.42 11.22 -5.24
N ARG A 315 -13.52 12.23 -4.38
CA ARG A 315 -13.02 13.58 -4.62
C ARG A 315 -11.52 13.52 -4.99
N ALA A 316 -11.12 14.18 -6.07
CA ALA A 316 -9.71 14.30 -6.48
C ALA A 316 -9.16 15.68 -6.11
N SER A 317 -9.91 16.72 -6.42
CA SER A 317 -9.56 18.09 -6.07
C SER A 317 -10.76 18.99 -5.87
N THR A 318 -10.53 20.06 -5.12
CA THR A 318 -11.50 21.15 -4.92
C THR A 318 -10.81 22.49 -5.22
N ASP A 319 -11.41 23.28 -6.09
CA ASP A 319 -10.91 24.59 -6.49
C ASP A 319 -11.90 25.68 -6.05
N TRP A 320 -11.62 26.28 -4.90
CA TRP A 320 -12.31 27.45 -4.35
C TRP A 320 -11.67 28.76 -4.80
N THR A 321 -10.73 28.74 -5.74
CA THR A 321 -10.26 30.01 -6.32
C THR A 321 -11.32 30.64 -7.21
N VAL A 322 -12.24 29.81 -7.72
CA VAL A 322 -13.38 30.14 -8.60
C VAL A 322 -14.70 29.65 -8.01
N VAL A 323 -15.82 30.25 -8.44
CA VAL A 323 -17.16 29.91 -7.94
C VAL A 323 -18.11 29.61 -9.11
N ARG A 324 -18.81 28.48 -9.03
CA ARG A 324 -19.88 28.08 -9.95
C ARG A 324 -21.14 28.93 -9.76
N ALA A 325 -22.06 28.90 -10.71
CA ALA A 325 -23.32 29.64 -10.62
C ALA A 325 -24.22 29.21 -9.44
N ASP A 326 -24.04 27.98 -8.93
CA ASP A 326 -24.70 27.46 -7.73
C ASP A 326 -24.05 27.94 -6.41
N GLY A 327 -22.94 28.68 -6.49
CA GLY A 327 -22.18 29.18 -5.35
C GLY A 327 -21.17 28.17 -4.77
N GLY A 328 -20.99 27.01 -5.39
CA GLY A 328 -20.01 25.99 -5.04
C GLY A 328 -18.65 26.15 -5.76
N PRO A 329 -17.65 25.34 -5.38
CA PRO A 329 -16.34 25.31 -6.03
C PRO A 329 -16.39 24.52 -7.34
N VAL A 330 -15.31 24.59 -8.13
CA VAL A 330 -15.09 23.60 -9.19
C VAL A 330 -14.41 22.39 -8.59
N GLU A 331 -14.92 21.20 -8.92
CA GLU A 331 -14.45 19.97 -8.29
C GLU A 331 -14.12 18.92 -9.34
N THR A 332 -13.14 18.08 -9.04
CA THR A 332 -12.80 16.94 -9.89
C THR A 332 -12.87 15.65 -9.08
N TRP A 333 -13.15 14.54 -9.78
CA TRP A 333 -13.41 13.24 -9.18
C TRP A 333 -12.56 12.16 -9.83
N ARG A 334 -12.13 11.19 -9.02
CA ARG A 334 -11.42 9.99 -9.45
C ARG A 334 -12.43 8.89 -9.77
N GLY A 335 -12.07 8.06 -10.76
CA GLY A 335 -12.78 6.81 -11.03
C GLY A 335 -14.17 6.95 -11.62
N ILE A 336 -14.47 8.07 -12.28
CA ILE A 336 -15.74 8.31 -12.96
C ILE A 336 -15.56 9.02 -14.31
N ASP A 337 -16.38 8.63 -15.28
CA ASP A 337 -16.60 9.33 -16.54
C ASP A 337 -18.08 9.77 -16.58
N GLY A 338 -18.31 11.06 -16.34
CA GLY A 338 -19.64 11.67 -16.25
C GLY A 338 -19.84 12.52 -14.99
N ASP A 339 -21.10 12.79 -14.67
CA ASP A 339 -21.50 13.59 -13.52
C ASP A 339 -21.43 12.75 -12.21
N PRO A 340 -20.64 13.18 -11.20
CA PRO A 340 -20.55 12.53 -9.89
C PRO A 340 -21.86 12.52 -9.12
N GLN A 341 -22.82 13.39 -9.42
CA GLN A 341 -24.15 13.41 -8.78
C GLN A 341 -25.16 12.51 -9.50
N ALA A 342 -24.83 11.99 -10.69
CA ALA A 342 -25.72 11.17 -11.52
C ALA A 342 -25.15 9.76 -11.75
N LEU A 343 -24.76 9.07 -10.68
CA LEU A 343 -24.02 7.79 -10.71
C LEU A 343 -24.74 6.61 -11.38
N THR A 344 -26.05 6.69 -11.55
CA THR A 344 -26.82 5.68 -12.29
C THR A 344 -26.67 5.83 -13.81
N THR A 345 -26.26 7.02 -14.28
CA THR A 345 -26.06 7.33 -15.70
C THR A 345 -24.59 7.58 -16.07
N SER A 346 -23.76 7.95 -15.11
CA SER A 346 -22.30 8.13 -15.28
C SER A 346 -21.58 6.79 -15.17
N LEU A 347 -20.48 6.61 -15.90
CA LEU A 347 -19.72 5.35 -15.87
C LEU A 347 -18.69 5.39 -14.74
N ILE A 348 -18.85 4.51 -13.75
CA ILE A 348 -17.89 4.39 -12.65
C ILE A 348 -16.79 3.42 -13.05
N MET A 349 -15.59 3.93 -13.24
CA MET A 349 -14.40 3.16 -13.63
C MET A 349 -13.65 2.60 -12.42
N GLY A 350 -13.84 3.21 -11.25
CA GLY A 350 -13.04 2.95 -10.06
C GLY A 350 -11.65 3.58 -10.12
N SER A 351 -10.94 3.59 -9.00
CA SER A 351 -9.59 4.17 -8.89
C SER A 351 -8.68 3.34 -8.03
N GLU A 352 -7.38 3.37 -8.32
CA GLU A 352 -6.36 2.78 -7.45
C GLU A 352 -5.98 3.76 -6.34
N PRO A 353 -5.96 3.32 -5.06
CA PRO A 353 -5.48 4.14 -3.95
C PRO A 353 -4.01 4.52 -4.08
N VAL A 354 -3.66 5.71 -3.59
CA VAL A 354 -2.27 6.10 -3.38
C VAL A 354 -1.72 5.34 -2.18
N LEU A 355 -0.55 4.74 -2.30
CA LEU A 355 0.13 4.14 -1.15
C LEU A 355 1.03 5.16 -0.48
N LEU A 356 0.72 5.50 0.77
CA LEU A 356 1.48 6.46 1.55
C LEU A 356 2.11 5.82 2.79
N PRO A 357 3.29 6.29 3.24
CA PRO A 357 3.79 5.97 4.57
C PRO A 357 2.81 6.38 5.65
N VAL A 358 2.51 5.46 6.55
CA VAL A 358 1.85 5.74 7.82
C VAL A 358 2.71 5.19 8.92
N THR A 359 3.08 6.07 9.86
CA THR A 359 3.76 5.68 11.09
C THR A 359 2.71 5.44 12.17
N ASP A 360 2.70 4.24 12.73
CA ASP A 360 1.79 3.90 13.82
C ASP A 360 2.27 4.46 15.17
N ALA A 361 1.47 4.26 16.23
CA ALA A 361 1.81 4.69 17.58
C ALA A 361 3.06 3.99 18.17
N SER A 362 3.50 2.88 17.59
CA SER A 362 4.71 2.15 17.97
C SER A 362 5.97 2.73 17.31
N GLY A 363 5.81 3.62 16.32
CA GLY A 363 6.87 4.20 15.52
C GLY A 363 7.26 3.35 14.31
N GLU A 364 6.51 2.30 14.00
CA GLU A 364 6.68 1.48 12.80
C GLU A 364 6.00 2.15 11.61
N THR A 365 6.64 2.15 10.45
CA THR A 365 6.09 2.78 9.24
C THR A 365 5.75 1.73 8.21
N VAL A 366 4.49 1.70 7.80
CA VAL A 366 3.96 0.81 6.76
C VAL A 366 3.39 1.63 5.61
N LEU A 367 3.34 1.04 4.41
CA LEU A 367 2.59 1.60 3.30
C LEU A 367 1.11 1.21 3.41
N ALA A 368 0.23 2.21 3.38
CA ALA A 368 -1.22 2.04 3.48
C ALA A 368 -1.97 2.83 2.40
N PRO A 369 -3.13 2.34 1.94
CA PRO A 369 -3.92 2.99 0.90
C PRO A 369 -4.62 4.25 1.41
N HIS A 370 -4.51 5.32 0.64
CA HIS A 370 -5.13 6.62 0.90
C HIS A 370 -5.76 7.16 -0.38
N ASN A 371 -6.80 7.98 -0.22
CA ASN A 371 -7.11 8.99 -1.23
C ASN A 371 -6.42 10.31 -0.88
N VAL A 372 -5.99 11.03 -1.90
CA VAL A 372 -5.30 12.32 -1.76
C VAL A 372 -6.13 13.38 -2.48
N ILE A 373 -6.54 14.39 -1.72
CA ILE A 373 -7.36 15.51 -2.19
C ILE A 373 -6.51 16.77 -2.18
N THR A 374 -6.43 17.43 -3.32
CA THR A 374 -5.78 18.74 -3.45
C THR A 374 -6.80 19.86 -3.46
N THR A 375 -6.55 20.87 -2.64
CA THR A 375 -7.45 22.01 -2.49
C THR A 375 -6.71 23.29 -2.84
N TRP A 376 -7.34 24.17 -3.62
CA TRP A 376 -6.92 25.56 -3.82
C TRP A 376 -7.97 26.52 -3.29
N TYR A 377 -7.51 27.61 -2.68
CA TYR A 377 -8.37 28.60 -2.04
C TYR A 377 -7.69 29.97 -1.98
N TRP A 378 -8.48 31.01 -1.70
CA TRP A 378 -7.95 32.35 -1.43
C TRP A 378 -7.59 32.50 0.04
N ALA A 379 -6.40 33.02 0.34
CA ALA A 379 -5.93 33.34 1.68
C ALA A 379 -5.62 34.84 1.81
N ASP A 380 -5.81 35.41 2.99
CA ASP A 380 -5.43 36.78 3.32
C ASP A 380 -3.91 36.92 3.51
N GLY A 381 -3.42 38.15 3.76
CA GLY A 381 -2.01 38.41 3.97
C GLY A 381 -1.36 37.68 5.16
N ASP A 382 -2.15 37.16 6.09
CA ASP A 382 -1.70 36.37 7.24
C ASP A 382 -1.79 34.85 6.98
N GLY A 383 -2.31 34.44 5.82
CA GLY A 383 -2.47 33.05 5.41
C GLY A 383 -3.79 32.41 5.86
N SER A 384 -4.73 33.19 6.40
CA SER A 384 -6.05 32.68 6.78
C SER A 384 -6.95 32.57 5.55
N PRO A 385 -7.71 31.47 5.35
CA PRO A 385 -8.56 31.36 4.18
C PRO A 385 -9.73 32.35 4.21
N VAL A 386 -10.09 32.90 3.06
CA VAL A 386 -11.15 33.91 2.91
C VAL A 386 -12.53 33.28 3.13
N PRO A 387 -13.50 33.87 3.84
CA PRO A 387 -14.80 33.24 4.01
C PRO A 387 -15.56 32.96 2.69
N PRO A 388 -16.27 31.80 2.54
CA PRO A 388 -16.97 31.44 1.30
C PRO A 388 -18.05 32.43 0.84
N ASP A 389 -18.70 33.13 1.77
CA ASP A 389 -19.68 34.19 1.50
C ASP A 389 -19.03 35.42 0.83
N VAL A 390 -17.84 35.81 1.28
CA VAL A 390 -17.04 36.88 0.64
C VAL A 390 -16.63 36.45 -0.77
N LEU A 391 -16.19 35.20 -0.93
CA LEU A 391 -15.83 34.64 -2.22
C LEU A 391 -17.03 34.61 -3.19
N ARG A 392 -18.20 34.14 -2.74
CA ARG A 392 -19.43 34.14 -3.55
C ARG A 392 -19.80 35.55 -3.99
N ALA A 393 -19.72 36.54 -3.10
CA ALA A 393 -20.02 37.94 -3.43
C ALA A 393 -19.03 38.53 -4.46
N ALA A 394 -17.78 38.05 -4.49
CA ALA A 394 -16.81 38.48 -5.48
C ALA A 394 -17.17 37.98 -6.90
N TYR A 395 -17.73 36.77 -7.02
CA TYR A 395 -18.08 36.17 -8.33
C TYR A 395 -19.52 36.47 -8.79
N LEU A 396 -20.47 36.47 -7.85
CA LEU A 396 -21.91 36.50 -8.13
C LEU A 396 -22.57 37.79 -7.63
N THR A 397 -23.57 38.26 -8.36
CA THR A 397 -24.48 39.32 -7.92
C THR A 397 -25.45 38.79 -6.87
N ALA A 398 -26.22 39.67 -6.23
CA ALA A 398 -27.26 39.27 -5.27
C ALA A 398 -28.35 38.38 -5.91
N GLU A 399 -28.51 38.44 -7.23
CA GLU A 399 -29.43 37.62 -8.01
C GLU A 399 -28.83 36.26 -8.43
N GLY A 400 -27.58 35.95 -8.04
CA GLY A 400 -26.92 34.68 -8.34
C GLY A 400 -26.34 34.57 -9.76
N THR A 401 -26.21 35.68 -10.48
CA THR A 401 -25.57 35.73 -11.81
C THR A 401 -24.13 36.23 -11.71
N TYR A 402 -23.25 35.85 -12.63
CA TYR A 402 -21.88 36.37 -12.65
C TYR A 402 -21.84 37.89 -12.85
N HIS A 403 -20.91 38.57 -12.17
CA HIS A 403 -20.65 39.98 -12.45
C HIS A 403 -20.15 40.16 -13.90
N PRO A 404 -20.51 41.25 -14.60
CA PRO A 404 -20.20 41.41 -16.03
C PRO A 404 -18.70 41.39 -16.36
N ASP A 405 -17.86 41.91 -15.46
CA ASP A 405 -16.40 41.90 -15.56
C ASP A 405 -15.80 40.51 -15.32
N VAL A 406 -16.35 39.74 -14.37
CA VAL A 406 -16.00 38.34 -14.15
C VAL A 406 -16.37 37.51 -15.37
N LEU A 407 -17.60 37.64 -15.88
CA LEU A 407 -18.02 36.94 -17.10
C LEU A 407 -17.07 37.27 -18.27
N ALA A 408 -16.78 38.55 -18.50
CA ALA A 408 -15.88 38.97 -19.58
C ALA A 408 -14.42 38.46 -19.43
N ALA A 409 -13.97 38.17 -18.21
CA ALA A 409 -12.62 37.69 -17.94
C ALA A 409 -12.46 36.17 -18.06
N PHE A 410 -13.55 35.40 -17.89
CA PHE A 410 -13.52 33.93 -17.90
C PHE A 410 -14.24 33.30 -19.11
N ASP A 411 -15.19 34.00 -19.75
CA ASP A 411 -15.96 33.52 -20.92
C ASP A 411 -15.08 33.53 -22.18
N ALA A 412 -14.28 32.47 -22.32
CA ALA A 412 -13.30 32.32 -23.39
C ALA A 412 -13.97 31.93 -24.71
N ASP A 413 -15.10 31.22 -24.65
CA ASP A 413 -15.86 30.79 -25.82
C ASP A 413 -16.93 31.79 -26.29
N GLY A 414 -17.23 32.80 -25.48
CA GLY A 414 -18.19 33.86 -25.77
C GLY A 414 -19.64 33.40 -25.71
N SER A 415 -19.94 32.33 -24.99
CA SER A 415 -21.28 31.77 -24.84
C SER A 415 -22.19 32.60 -23.94
N GLY A 416 -21.62 33.49 -23.12
CA GLY A 416 -22.35 34.27 -22.12
C GLY A 416 -22.70 33.49 -20.85
N THR A 417 -22.12 32.30 -20.68
CA THR A 417 -22.22 31.45 -19.48
C THR A 417 -20.84 30.86 -19.18
N LEU A 418 -20.52 30.60 -17.91
CA LEU A 418 -19.24 29.99 -17.56
C LEU A 418 -19.41 28.49 -17.27
N GLY A 419 -18.70 27.65 -18.02
CA GLY A 419 -18.55 26.23 -17.72
C GLY A 419 -17.34 25.93 -16.81
N ASP A 420 -17.26 24.71 -16.26
CA ASP A 420 -16.14 24.31 -15.39
C ASP A 420 -14.77 24.41 -16.05
N ALA A 421 -14.71 24.19 -17.37
CA ALA A 421 -13.49 24.31 -18.16
C ALA A 421 -12.97 25.77 -18.23
N GLU A 422 -13.88 26.75 -18.18
CA GLU A 422 -13.57 28.17 -18.22
C GLU A 422 -13.31 28.74 -16.83
N LEU A 423 -13.93 28.19 -15.80
CA LEU A 423 -13.71 28.52 -14.39
C LEU A 423 -12.33 28.00 -13.94
N LEU A 424 -11.26 28.67 -14.37
CA LEU A 424 -9.88 28.45 -13.95
C LEU A 424 -9.11 29.78 -13.99
N ILE A 425 -8.47 30.15 -12.89
CA ILE A 425 -7.53 31.27 -12.90
C ILE A 425 -6.25 30.80 -13.61
N SER A 426 -6.06 31.27 -14.84
CA SER A 426 -4.95 30.90 -15.72
C SER A 426 -4.07 32.09 -16.12
N THR A 427 -4.46 33.30 -15.75
CA THR A 427 -3.75 34.55 -16.08
C THR A 427 -3.69 35.49 -14.88
N ASP A 428 -2.60 36.27 -14.80
CA ASP A 428 -2.42 37.31 -13.78
C ASP A 428 -3.58 38.33 -13.76
N ALA A 429 -4.23 38.56 -14.91
CA ALA A 429 -5.36 39.47 -15.03
C ALA A 429 -6.63 38.93 -14.35
N GLN A 430 -6.90 37.63 -14.49
CA GLN A 430 -8.01 36.96 -13.78
C GLN A 430 -7.75 36.97 -12.27
N GLU A 431 -6.52 36.64 -11.85
CA GLU A 431 -6.14 36.65 -10.44
C GLU A 431 -6.29 38.05 -9.82
N ALA A 432 -5.74 39.09 -10.48
CA ALA A 432 -5.83 40.47 -9.99
C ALA A 432 -7.27 40.98 -9.90
N LEU A 433 -8.11 40.64 -10.88
CA LEU A 433 -9.54 41.00 -10.88
C LEU A 433 -10.24 40.44 -9.63
N ILE A 434 -10.05 39.14 -9.37
CA ILE A 434 -10.73 38.49 -8.24
C ILE A 434 -10.15 38.96 -6.91
N ALA A 435 -8.83 39.11 -6.80
CA ALA A 435 -8.18 39.66 -5.61
C ALA A 435 -8.71 41.06 -5.26
N GLU A 436 -8.92 41.93 -6.25
CA GLU A 436 -9.54 43.25 -6.05
C GLU A 436 -10.98 43.13 -5.55
N ARG A 437 -11.78 42.23 -6.16
CA ARG A 437 -13.20 42.04 -5.81
C ARG A 437 -13.40 41.40 -4.43
N LEU A 438 -12.47 40.58 -3.96
CA LEU A 438 -12.50 40.02 -2.60
C LEU A 438 -12.39 41.13 -1.54
N GLY A 439 -11.68 42.23 -1.83
CA GLY A 439 -11.50 43.33 -0.89
C GLY A 439 -10.70 42.94 0.37
N VAL A 440 -10.01 41.80 0.36
CA VAL A 440 -9.21 41.27 1.46
C VAL A 440 -7.74 41.71 1.27
N PRO A 441 -7.13 42.40 2.26
CA PRO A 441 -5.72 42.80 2.16
C PRO A 441 -4.78 41.60 2.03
N GLY A 442 -3.91 41.63 1.02
CA GLY A 442 -2.92 40.57 0.80
C GLY A 442 -3.51 39.26 0.26
N ALA A 443 -4.71 39.31 -0.34
CA ALA A 443 -5.34 38.16 -0.97
C ALA A 443 -4.40 37.49 -1.99
N HIS A 444 -4.17 36.19 -1.81
CA HIS A 444 -3.38 35.36 -2.72
C HIS A 444 -3.94 33.93 -2.77
N ILE A 445 -3.62 33.20 -3.84
CA ILE A 445 -4.00 31.80 -3.96
C ILE A 445 -3.06 30.96 -3.07
N ALA A 446 -3.67 30.16 -2.19
CA ALA A 446 -3.02 29.16 -1.38
C ALA A 446 -3.54 27.77 -1.75
N SER A 447 -2.83 26.74 -1.27
CA SER A 447 -3.17 25.36 -1.58
C SER A 447 -2.80 24.43 -0.43
N GLU A 448 -3.57 23.35 -0.26
CA GLU A 448 -3.29 22.28 0.69
C GLU A 448 -3.51 20.90 0.04
N VAL A 449 -2.82 19.88 0.56
CA VAL A 449 -3.02 18.49 0.18
C VAL A 449 -3.35 17.70 1.43
N LEU A 450 -4.52 17.06 1.41
CA LEU A 450 -5.03 16.26 2.52
C LEU A 450 -5.08 14.79 2.13
N THR A 451 -4.76 13.93 3.07
CA THR A 451 -4.73 12.48 2.90
C THR A 451 -5.83 11.85 3.73
N TYR A 452 -6.63 10.99 3.11
CA TYR A 452 -7.73 10.30 3.75
C TYR A 452 -7.46 8.79 3.71
N PRO A 453 -7.30 8.13 4.87
CA PRO A 453 -7.00 6.70 4.90
C PRO A 453 -8.20 5.87 4.46
N ILE A 454 -7.92 4.71 3.86
CA ILE A 454 -8.93 3.79 3.34
C ILE A 454 -8.89 2.49 4.14
N HIS A 455 -9.98 2.17 4.83
CA HIS A 455 -10.13 0.98 5.68
C HIS A 455 -11.29 0.07 5.24
N HIS A 456 -12.24 0.58 4.45
CA HIS A 456 -13.36 -0.14 3.87
C HIS A 456 -13.20 -0.34 2.36
N GLY A 457 -13.99 -1.24 1.81
CA GLY A 457 -13.78 -1.77 0.45
C GLY A 457 -12.94 -3.04 0.45
N VAL A 458 -12.79 -3.69 1.62
CA VAL A 458 -11.90 -4.83 1.82
C VAL A 458 -12.42 -6.04 1.04
N VAL A 459 -11.54 -6.67 0.27
CA VAL A 459 -11.85 -7.82 -0.58
C VAL A 459 -11.14 -9.08 -0.10
N GLN A 460 -11.65 -10.24 -0.53
CA GLN A 460 -11.08 -11.56 -0.22
C GLN A 460 -10.82 -12.37 -1.50
N GLY A 461 -9.98 -13.40 -1.39
CA GLY A 461 -9.74 -14.37 -2.45
C GLY A 461 -9.09 -13.74 -3.69
N ASP A 462 -9.58 -14.11 -4.88
CA ASP A 462 -9.01 -13.73 -6.18
C ASP A 462 -9.08 -12.21 -6.47
N TRP A 463 -9.86 -11.47 -5.68
CA TRP A 463 -9.96 -10.02 -5.79
C TRP A 463 -8.82 -9.28 -5.07
N ALA A 464 -8.15 -9.92 -4.12
CA ALA A 464 -7.01 -9.33 -3.42
C ALA A 464 -5.73 -9.42 -4.28
N THR A 465 -4.79 -8.50 -4.09
CA THR A 465 -3.50 -8.54 -4.77
C THR A 465 -2.70 -9.77 -4.35
N ALA A 466 -2.63 -10.77 -5.22
CA ALA A 466 -1.80 -11.97 -5.04
C ALA A 466 -0.64 -12.07 -6.04
N SER A 467 -0.55 -11.14 -7.01
CA SER A 467 0.55 -11.12 -7.98
C SER A 467 1.71 -10.26 -7.49
N CYS A 468 2.90 -10.87 -7.35
CA CYS A 468 4.12 -10.16 -6.98
C CYS A 468 4.50 -9.05 -7.97
N GLU A 469 4.14 -9.22 -9.25
CA GLU A 469 4.48 -8.26 -10.31
C GLU A 469 3.80 -6.90 -10.09
N THR A 470 2.68 -6.87 -9.35
CA THR A 470 1.99 -5.63 -8.97
C THR A 470 2.90 -4.67 -8.20
N CYS A 471 3.89 -5.20 -7.45
CA CYS A 471 4.77 -4.41 -6.59
C CYS A 471 6.26 -4.49 -6.99
N HIS A 472 6.70 -5.60 -7.60
CA HIS A 472 8.13 -5.88 -7.84
C HIS A 472 8.67 -5.49 -9.22
N THR A 473 7.85 -4.90 -10.07
CA THR A 473 8.19 -4.48 -11.45
C THR A 473 8.65 -3.02 -11.50
N ALA A 474 9.21 -2.58 -12.64
CA ALA A 474 9.60 -1.18 -12.83
C ALA A 474 8.40 -0.22 -12.83
N GLU A 475 7.24 -0.69 -13.30
CA GLU A 475 5.98 0.09 -13.42
C GLU A 475 4.98 -0.29 -12.32
N SER A 476 5.48 -0.71 -11.16
CA SER A 476 4.65 -1.23 -10.08
C SER A 476 3.81 -0.15 -9.41
N ARG A 477 2.75 -0.55 -8.71
CA ARG A 477 1.89 0.37 -7.94
C ARG A 477 2.62 1.16 -6.86
N LEU A 478 3.82 0.73 -6.46
CA LEU A 478 4.63 1.41 -5.46
C LEU A 478 5.25 2.71 -6.00
N VAL A 479 5.29 2.88 -7.32
CA VAL A 479 5.96 3.99 -8.01
C VAL A 479 5.15 4.54 -9.18
N ALA A 480 3.93 4.04 -9.41
CA ALA A 480 3.10 4.51 -10.50
C ALA A 480 2.73 6.00 -10.26
N PRO A 481 2.92 6.89 -11.25
CA PRO A 481 2.52 8.29 -11.12
C PRO A 481 1.00 8.40 -11.04
N ILE A 482 0.52 9.31 -10.20
CA ILE A 482 -0.90 9.54 -9.97
C ILE A 482 -1.20 11.00 -10.23
N THR A 483 -2.09 11.28 -11.19
CA THR A 483 -2.59 12.64 -11.42
C THR A 483 -3.40 13.09 -10.23
N LEU A 484 -2.93 14.07 -9.46
CA LEU A 484 -3.69 14.63 -8.34
C LEU A 484 -4.79 15.57 -8.82
N ALA A 485 -4.48 16.43 -9.78
CA ALA A 485 -5.41 17.34 -10.41
C ALA A 485 -5.00 17.61 -11.86
N ASN A 486 -5.98 17.85 -12.73
CA ASN A 486 -5.79 18.24 -14.14
C ASN A 486 -5.73 19.76 -14.35
N ARG A 487 -5.57 20.53 -13.26
CA ARG A 487 -5.50 21.98 -13.23
C ARG A 487 -4.63 22.47 -12.09
N THR A 488 -3.97 23.60 -12.29
CA THR A 488 -3.16 24.33 -11.29
C THR A 488 -3.58 25.81 -11.27
N PRO A 489 -4.62 26.18 -10.50
CA PRO A 489 -5.08 27.57 -10.40
C PRO A 489 -3.96 28.54 -10.00
N GLY A 490 -3.79 29.61 -10.77
CA GLY A 490 -2.72 30.59 -10.57
C GLY A 490 -1.30 30.04 -10.73
N GLY A 491 -1.13 28.82 -11.26
CA GLY A 491 0.16 28.12 -11.28
C GLY A 491 0.68 27.77 -9.88
N VAL A 492 -0.19 27.75 -8.86
CA VAL A 492 0.20 27.45 -7.48
C VAL A 492 0.29 25.94 -7.29
N VAL A 493 1.50 25.46 -7.03
CA VAL A 493 1.79 24.06 -6.72
C VAL A 493 1.83 23.85 -5.21
N PRO A 494 1.04 22.94 -4.63
CA PRO A 494 1.06 22.68 -3.20
C PRO A 494 2.36 22.01 -2.76
N ALA A 495 2.70 22.19 -1.47
CA ALA A 495 3.74 21.41 -0.82
C ALA A 495 3.16 20.07 -0.34
N PHE A 496 3.75 18.96 -0.76
CA PHE A 496 3.39 17.61 -0.31
C PHE A 496 4.56 16.65 -0.55
N GLU A 497 5.17 16.14 0.51
CA GLU A 497 6.27 15.17 0.44
C GLU A 497 6.17 13.93 1.36
N PRO A 498 4.98 13.36 1.68
CA PRO A 498 4.93 12.01 2.25
C PRO A 498 5.33 10.98 1.18
N GLY A 499 6.52 10.38 1.29
CA GLY A 499 6.89 9.21 0.48
C GLY A 499 7.05 9.43 -1.03
N GLY A 500 7.16 10.67 -1.51
CA GLY A 500 7.28 10.97 -2.94
C GLY A 500 7.39 12.47 -3.24
N MET A 501 7.29 12.82 -4.51
CA MET A 501 7.44 14.20 -5.01
C MET A 501 6.23 14.62 -5.86
N LEU A 502 5.87 15.91 -5.78
CA LEU A 502 4.93 16.53 -6.71
C LEU A 502 5.64 17.10 -7.93
N VAL A 503 5.09 16.82 -9.11
CA VAL A 503 5.56 17.32 -10.40
C VAL A 503 4.39 17.99 -11.10
N GLU A 504 4.56 19.26 -11.47
CA GLU A 504 3.65 19.93 -12.39
C GLU A 504 4.15 19.75 -13.84
N ALA A 505 3.26 19.31 -14.73
CA ALA A 505 3.52 19.22 -16.16
C ALA A 505 2.28 19.67 -16.94
N ASP A 506 2.42 20.69 -17.78
CA ASP A 506 1.36 21.21 -18.67
C ASP A 506 0.02 21.50 -17.94
N GLY A 507 0.09 22.13 -16.76
CA GLY A 507 -1.09 22.46 -15.94
C GLY A 507 -1.71 21.27 -15.20
N THR A 508 -1.11 20.08 -15.28
CA THR A 508 -1.51 18.89 -14.54
C THR A 508 -0.57 18.68 -13.35
N LEU A 509 -1.13 18.48 -12.18
CA LEU A 509 -0.40 18.13 -10.96
C LEU A 509 -0.32 16.60 -10.84
N ILE A 510 0.91 16.07 -10.79
CA ILE A 510 1.18 14.63 -10.71
C ILE A 510 1.95 14.36 -9.42
N TYR A 511 1.49 13.39 -8.63
CA TYR A 511 2.24 12.81 -7.53
C TYR A 511 3.03 11.60 -8.01
N GLN A 512 4.33 11.61 -7.75
CA GLN A 512 5.26 10.55 -8.08
C GLN A 512 5.71 9.88 -6.77
N PRO A 513 5.17 8.70 -6.42
CA PRO A 513 5.65 7.94 -5.27
C PRO A 513 7.10 7.51 -5.47
N GLU A 514 7.85 7.43 -4.37
CA GLU A 514 9.23 6.97 -4.34
C GLU A 514 9.41 5.89 -3.26
N THR A 515 10.13 4.81 -3.60
CA THR A 515 10.48 3.76 -2.63
C THR A 515 11.62 4.16 -1.70
N GLN A 516 12.46 5.11 -2.14
CA GLN A 516 13.64 5.62 -1.42
C GLN A 516 13.71 7.16 -1.49
N PRO A 517 12.71 7.89 -0.95
CA PRO A 517 12.69 9.34 -0.99
C PRO A 517 13.85 9.97 -0.21
N ALA A 518 14.27 11.15 -0.68
CA ALA A 518 15.35 11.91 -0.04
C ALA A 518 15.02 12.30 1.42
N SER A 519 13.74 12.46 1.74
CA SER A 519 13.23 12.85 3.07
C SER A 519 13.23 11.71 4.10
N GLY A 520 13.61 10.48 3.74
CA GLY A 520 13.77 9.36 4.69
C GLY A 520 12.48 8.85 5.33
N SER A 521 11.30 9.31 4.87
CA SER A 521 9.99 8.92 5.40
C SER A 521 9.67 7.43 5.20
N VAL A 522 10.22 6.81 4.16
CA VAL A 522 10.21 5.35 3.90
C VAL A 522 11.53 4.99 3.25
N GLN A 523 12.13 3.86 3.60
CA GLN A 523 13.26 3.30 2.84
C GLN A 523 12.96 1.85 2.49
N LEU A 524 12.22 1.67 1.40
CA LEU A 524 11.83 0.36 0.89
C LEU A 524 12.77 -0.03 -0.25
N TYR A 525 13.49 -1.14 -0.10
CA TYR A 525 14.23 -1.74 -1.20
C TYR A 525 13.43 -2.93 -1.76
N VAL A 526 12.89 -2.75 -2.95
CA VAL A 526 12.03 -3.70 -3.63
C VAL A 526 12.84 -4.46 -4.66
N LEU A 527 13.06 -5.76 -4.42
CA LEU A 527 13.74 -6.64 -5.39
C LEU A 527 12.99 -6.64 -6.72
N GLY A 528 13.72 -6.49 -7.84
CA GLY A 528 13.15 -6.44 -9.18
C GLY A 528 12.89 -5.02 -9.69
N HIS A 529 12.50 -4.11 -8.80
CA HIS A 529 12.35 -2.68 -9.08
C HIS A 529 13.66 -1.92 -8.78
N ASP A 530 14.13 -2.01 -7.54
CA ASP A 530 15.33 -1.33 -7.08
C ASP A 530 16.58 -2.07 -7.54
N ALA A 531 17.44 -1.34 -8.26
CA ALA A 531 18.71 -1.85 -8.72
C ALA A 531 19.78 -0.75 -8.79
N ALA A 532 20.98 -1.08 -8.32
CA ALA A 532 22.14 -0.23 -8.53
C ALA A 532 22.58 -0.28 -10.00
N ARG A 533 22.19 0.73 -10.79
CA ARG A 533 22.53 0.83 -12.22
C ARG A 533 24.03 0.67 -12.50
N TRP A 534 24.89 1.16 -11.61
CA TRP A 534 26.34 1.03 -11.77
C TRP A 534 26.81 -0.43 -11.72
N ALA A 535 26.19 -1.27 -10.89
CA ALA A 535 26.55 -2.68 -10.74
C ALA A 535 26.17 -3.46 -12.00
N ASP A 536 24.98 -3.18 -12.56
CA ASP A 536 24.54 -3.74 -13.84
C ASP A 536 25.43 -3.29 -15.00
N LEU A 537 25.72 -1.99 -15.11
CA LEU A 537 26.58 -1.47 -16.18
C LEU A 537 27.98 -2.07 -16.13
N LEU A 538 28.59 -2.13 -14.95
CA LEU A 538 29.90 -2.74 -14.76
C LEU A 538 29.86 -4.24 -15.09
N GLY A 539 28.83 -4.95 -14.62
CA GLY A 539 28.64 -6.37 -14.87
C GLY A 539 28.47 -6.70 -16.35
N ILE A 540 27.58 -5.99 -17.04
CA ILE A 540 27.32 -6.14 -18.48
C ILE A 540 28.57 -5.78 -19.29
N ALA A 541 29.24 -4.66 -18.97
CA ALA A 541 30.47 -4.26 -19.66
C ALA A 541 31.57 -5.33 -19.51
N THR A 542 31.72 -5.91 -18.32
CA THR A 542 32.67 -6.99 -18.03
C THR A 542 32.32 -8.26 -18.83
N LEU A 543 31.05 -8.64 -18.86
CA LEU A 543 30.56 -9.80 -19.60
C LEU A 543 30.77 -9.63 -21.11
N LEU A 544 30.34 -8.52 -21.69
CA LEU A 544 30.49 -8.22 -23.13
C LEU A 544 31.97 -8.11 -23.53
N GLY A 545 32.78 -7.44 -22.72
CA GLY A 545 34.23 -7.37 -22.93
C GLY A 545 34.88 -8.75 -22.93
N THR A 546 34.42 -9.64 -22.05
CA THR A 546 34.88 -11.03 -21.97
C THR A 546 34.46 -11.85 -23.18
N ILE A 547 33.19 -11.75 -23.60
CA ILE A 547 32.70 -12.41 -24.84
C ILE A 547 33.51 -11.93 -26.05
N GLY A 548 33.72 -10.62 -26.18
CA GLY A 548 34.54 -10.04 -27.24
C GLY A 548 35.98 -10.55 -27.19
N GLY A 549 36.62 -10.53 -26.01
CA GLY A 549 37.98 -11.02 -25.81
C GLY A 549 38.15 -12.49 -26.16
N VAL A 550 37.24 -13.35 -25.68
CA VAL A 550 37.20 -14.79 -25.98
C VAL A 550 36.97 -15.03 -27.47
N THR A 551 36.05 -14.30 -28.10
CA THR A 551 35.75 -14.44 -29.53
C THR A 551 36.93 -14.06 -30.40
N ILE A 552 37.59 -12.93 -30.09
CA ILE A 552 38.79 -12.46 -30.79
C ILE A 552 39.92 -13.48 -30.59
N HIS A 553 40.18 -13.88 -29.35
CA HIS A 553 41.26 -14.83 -29.04
C HIS A 553 41.01 -16.20 -29.70
N GLY A 554 39.79 -16.73 -29.65
CA GLY A 554 39.41 -17.97 -30.31
C GLY A 554 39.53 -17.88 -31.83
N GLY A 555 39.06 -16.77 -32.43
CA GLY A 555 39.18 -16.51 -33.86
C GLY A 555 40.63 -16.42 -34.32
N LEU A 556 41.49 -15.75 -33.56
CA LEU A 556 42.93 -15.68 -33.83
C LEU A 556 43.59 -17.06 -33.75
N ARG A 557 43.18 -17.93 -32.80
CA ARG A 557 43.66 -19.31 -32.72
C ARG A 557 43.28 -20.12 -33.96
N VAL A 558 42.02 -20.03 -34.40
CA VAL A 558 41.54 -20.71 -35.63
C VAL A 558 42.30 -20.21 -36.86
N LEU A 559 42.53 -18.89 -36.97
CA LEU A 559 43.30 -18.31 -38.06
C LEU A 559 44.77 -18.75 -38.04
N ALA A 560 45.40 -18.81 -36.87
CA ALA A 560 46.77 -19.29 -36.71
C ALA A 560 46.91 -20.76 -37.09
N ALA A 561 45.98 -21.62 -36.65
CA ALA A 561 45.95 -23.03 -37.02
C ALA A 561 45.76 -23.23 -38.53
N ARG A 562 44.85 -22.50 -39.17
CA ARG A 562 44.65 -22.56 -40.63
C ARG A 562 45.89 -22.15 -41.45
N ARG A 563 46.76 -21.32 -40.90
CA ARG A 563 48.00 -20.88 -41.55
C ARG A 563 49.15 -21.88 -41.42
N ARG A 564 48.98 -22.95 -40.63
CA ARG A 564 50.02 -23.96 -40.36
C ARG A 564 49.46 -25.38 -40.51
N PRO A 565 49.35 -25.91 -41.73
CA PRO A 565 48.79 -27.25 -41.97
C PRO A 565 49.72 -28.41 -41.57
N ASP A 566 51.04 -28.18 -41.52
CA ASP A 566 52.04 -29.18 -41.14
C ASP A 566 52.21 -29.25 -39.62
N HIS A 567 51.13 -29.62 -38.93
CA HIS A 567 51.07 -29.74 -37.47
C HIS A 567 51.57 -31.11 -37.02
N HIS A 568 52.56 -31.16 -36.13
CA HIS A 568 52.93 -32.38 -35.41
C HIS A 568 52.31 -32.28 -34.02
N GLY A 569 51.22 -33.03 -33.78
CA GLY A 569 50.55 -33.05 -32.48
C GLY A 569 51.55 -33.46 -31.39
N ALA A 570 51.49 -32.78 -30.24
CA ALA A 570 52.24 -33.18 -29.06
C ALA A 570 51.95 -34.66 -28.75
N GLN A 571 52.98 -35.42 -28.36
CA GLN A 571 52.77 -36.80 -27.91
C GLN A 571 51.95 -36.76 -26.63
N VAL A 572 50.85 -37.52 -26.59
CA VAL A 572 49.94 -37.58 -25.45
C VAL A 572 49.89 -38.98 -24.85
N GLU A 573 49.70 -39.06 -23.53
CA GLU A 573 49.44 -40.29 -22.78
C GLU A 573 48.09 -40.22 -22.06
N GLU A 574 47.40 -41.36 -21.94
CA GLU A 574 46.08 -41.43 -21.29
C GLU A 574 46.24 -41.68 -19.78
N VAL A 575 45.79 -40.73 -18.96
CA VAL A 575 45.94 -40.76 -17.50
C VAL A 575 44.58 -40.57 -16.82
N TYR A 576 44.28 -41.39 -15.82
CA TYR A 576 43.07 -41.22 -15.02
C TYR A 576 43.21 -40.01 -14.08
N MET A 577 42.62 -38.88 -14.46
CA MET A 577 42.85 -37.58 -13.85
C MET A 577 41.78 -37.18 -12.82
N TYR A 578 40.52 -37.55 -13.08
CA TYR A 578 39.38 -37.13 -12.26
C TYR A 578 38.57 -38.32 -11.80
N THR A 579 38.37 -38.43 -10.49
CA THR A 579 37.56 -39.48 -9.85
C THR A 579 36.07 -39.30 -10.13
N ALA A 580 35.27 -40.35 -9.91
CA ALA A 580 33.81 -40.28 -10.08
C ALA A 580 33.17 -39.24 -9.14
N TYR A 581 33.69 -39.11 -7.91
CA TYR A 581 33.23 -38.11 -6.95
C TYR A 581 33.51 -36.68 -7.45
N GLU A 582 34.74 -36.37 -7.86
CA GLU A 582 35.12 -35.05 -8.37
C GLU A 582 34.25 -34.64 -9.57
N ARG A 583 33.95 -35.58 -10.47
CA ARG A 583 33.08 -35.33 -11.62
C ARG A 583 31.64 -35.04 -11.19
N LEU A 584 31.07 -35.87 -10.33
CA LEU A 584 29.71 -35.67 -9.83
C LEU A 584 29.57 -34.32 -9.11
N TRP A 585 30.50 -34.02 -8.20
CA TRP A 585 30.56 -32.76 -7.47
C TRP A 585 30.61 -31.56 -8.42
N HIS A 586 31.51 -31.59 -9.40
CA HIS A 586 31.68 -30.52 -10.38
C HIS A 586 30.41 -30.29 -11.21
N TRP A 587 29.81 -31.34 -11.76
CA TRP A 587 28.63 -31.19 -12.62
C TRP A 587 27.39 -30.79 -11.84
N LEU A 588 27.23 -31.28 -10.61
CA LEU A 588 26.19 -30.80 -9.69
C LEU A 588 26.38 -29.31 -9.39
N GLN A 589 27.60 -28.90 -9.05
CA GLN A 589 27.92 -27.49 -8.81
C GLN A 589 27.67 -26.62 -10.05
N THR A 590 28.09 -27.09 -11.22
CA THR A 590 27.91 -26.40 -12.51
C THR A 590 26.43 -26.16 -12.78
N LEU A 591 25.61 -27.22 -12.76
CA LEU A 591 24.17 -27.11 -12.99
C LEU A 591 23.52 -26.17 -11.99
N THR A 592 23.89 -26.27 -10.71
CA THR A 592 23.33 -25.44 -9.64
C THR A 592 23.67 -23.97 -9.84
N ILE A 593 24.92 -23.63 -10.17
CA ILE A 593 25.34 -22.24 -10.40
C ILE A 593 24.63 -21.66 -11.64
N PHE A 594 24.51 -22.42 -12.74
CA PHE A 594 23.77 -21.96 -13.92
C PHE A 594 22.31 -21.64 -13.59
N LEU A 595 21.64 -22.52 -12.84
CA LEU A 595 20.25 -22.31 -12.43
C LEU A 595 20.11 -21.16 -11.41
N LEU A 596 21.10 -20.95 -10.53
CA LEU A 596 21.14 -19.80 -9.62
C LEU A 596 21.28 -18.47 -10.37
N ILE A 597 22.15 -18.41 -11.38
CA ILE A 597 22.29 -17.23 -12.24
C ILE A 597 20.98 -16.97 -12.98
N ALA A 598 20.36 -18.00 -13.56
CA ALA A 598 19.11 -17.86 -14.30
C ALA A 598 17.97 -17.36 -13.40
N THR A 599 17.75 -18.02 -12.26
CA THR A 599 16.71 -17.60 -11.30
C THR A 599 17.00 -16.23 -10.69
N GLY A 600 18.27 -15.93 -10.38
CA GLY A 600 18.67 -14.61 -9.87
C GLY A 600 18.44 -13.50 -10.88
N LEU A 601 18.67 -13.74 -12.17
CA LEU A 601 18.41 -12.76 -13.23
C LEU A 601 16.90 -12.48 -13.40
N VAL A 602 16.06 -13.52 -13.30
CA VAL A 602 14.60 -13.36 -13.32
C VAL A 602 14.12 -12.54 -12.12
N ILE A 603 14.65 -12.80 -10.91
CA ILE A 603 14.32 -12.03 -9.70
C ILE A 603 14.80 -10.57 -9.82
N HIS A 604 15.97 -10.35 -10.45
CA HIS A 604 16.55 -9.01 -10.61
C HIS A 604 15.85 -8.15 -11.66
N LYS A 605 15.27 -8.77 -12.70
CA LYS A 605 14.56 -8.07 -13.78
C LYS A 605 13.28 -8.83 -14.18
N PRO A 606 12.24 -8.84 -13.32
CA PRO A 606 11.01 -9.59 -13.59
C PRO A 606 10.31 -9.17 -14.88
N ASP A 607 10.37 -7.88 -15.25
CA ASP A 607 9.73 -7.34 -16.47
C ASP A 607 10.22 -8.00 -17.76
N LEU A 608 11.49 -8.41 -17.81
CA LEU A 608 12.07 -9.08 -18.98
C LEU A 608 11.67 -10.56 -19.05
N PHE A 609 11.12 -11.11 -17.96
CA PHE A 609 10.94 -12.54 -17.74
C PHE A 609 9.57 -12.90 -17.17
N GLY A 610 8.53 -12.09 -17.43
CA GLY A 610 7.16 -12.26 -16.90
C GLY A 610 6.46 -13.58 -17.23
N MET A 611 7.06 -14.46 -18.04
CA MET A 611 6.59 -15.84 -18.21
C MET A 611 6.86 -16.74 -17.00
N PHE A 612 7.72 -16.31 -16.06
CA PHE A 612 8.12 -17.08 -14.89
C PHE A 612 7.52 -16.46 -13.62
N GLY A 613 6.80 -17.26 -12.83
CA GLY A 613 6.23 -16.77 -11.57
C GLY A 613 7.32 -16.36 -10.56
N PHE A 614 7.31 -15.08 -10.17
CA PHE A 614 8.32 -14.47 -9.29
C PHE A 614 8.53 -15.25 -7.98
N ALA A 615 7.44 -15.54 -7.24
CA ALA A 615 7.50 -16.28 -5.99
C ALA A 615 8.13 -17.67 -6.15
N TRP A 616 7.86 -18.33 -7.28
CA TRP A 616 8.44 -19.63 -7.60
C TRP A 616 9.94 -19.54 -7.90
N MET A 617 10.37 -18.51 -8.61
CA MET A 617 11.79 -18.26 -8.89
C MET A 617 12.57 -18.01 -7.60
N VAL A 618 12.03 -17.21 -6.67
CA VAL A 618 12.63 -16.99 -5.33
C VAL A 618 12.77 -18.31 -4.58
N ARG A 619 11.72 -19.16 -4.58
CA ARG A 619 11.76 -20.45 -3.90
C ARG A 619 12.80 -21.39 -4.50
N ILE A 620 12.84 -21.52 -5.83
CA ILE A 620 13.85 -22.35 -6.52
C ILE A 620 15.25 -21.81 -6.24
N HIS A 621 15.46 -20.50 -6.30
CA HIS A 621 16.75 -19.88 -6.02
C HIS A 621 17.25 -20.24 -4.61
N ASN A 622 16.39 -20.14 -3.61
CA ASN A 622 16.72 -20.50 -2.23
C ASN A 622 17.05 -21.99 -2.06
N VAL A 623 16.28 -22.88 -2.70
CA VAL A 623 16.55 -24.33 -2.67
C VAL A 623 17.90 -24.65 -3.33
N LEU A 624 18.19 -24.04 -4.48
CA LEU A 624 19.46 -24.20 -5.17
C LEU A 624 20.63 -23.63 -4.35
N ALA A 625 20.42 -22.51 -3.67
CA ALA A 625 21.43 -21.89 -2.81
C ALA A 625 21.76 -22.81 -1.61
N ALA A 626 20.74 -23.40 -0.99
CA ALA A 626 20.93 -24.40 0.06
C ALA A 626 21.66 -25.65 -0.45
N LEU A 627 21.31 -26.12 -1.65
CA LEU A 627 22.00 -27.25 -2.30
C LEU A 627 23.45 -26.92 -2.62
N LEU A 628 23.75 -25.72 -3.14
CA LEU A 628 25.11 -25.25 -3.38
C LEU A 628 25.91 -25.20 -2.07
N LEU A 629 25.33 -24.68 -1.00
CA LEU A 629 25.97 -24.60 0.31
C LEU A 629 26.28 -25.98 0.87
N ALA A 630 25.34 -26.92 0.79
CA ALA A 630 25.55 -28.30 1.20
C ALA A 630 26.64 -28.98 0.36
N ASN A 631 26.62 -28.80 -0.96
CA ASN A 631 27.63 -29.33 -1.87
C ASN A 631 29.02 -28.75 -1.59
N ALA A 632 29.11 -27.44 -1.35
CA ALA A 632 30.37 -26.77 -1.00
C ALA A 632 30.91 -27.23 0.36
N ALA A 633 30.05 -27.41 1.37
CA ALA A 633 30.45 -27.92 2.68
C ALA A 633 30.98 -29.36 2.61
N LEU A 634 30.30 -30.23 1.85
CA LEU A 634 30.75 -31.61 1.61
C LEU A 634 32.08 -31.64 0.86
N ALA A 635 32.27 -30.77 -0.13
CA ALA A 635 33.53 -30.67 -0.87
C ALA A 635 34.68 -30.15 -0.01
N ALA A 636 34.43 -29.13 0.81
CA ALA A 636 35.40 -28.61 1.77
C ALA A 636 35.83 -29.71 2.76
N PHE A 637 34.86 -30.47 3.29
CA PHE A 637 35.14 -31.63 4.14
C PHE A 637 35.97 -32.69 3.41
N TYR A 638 35.59 -33.06 2.18
CA TYR A 638 36.30 -34.04 1.38
C TYR A 638 37.77 -33.63 1.14
N HIS A 639 38.02 -32.42 0.65
CA HIS A 639 39.38 -31.95 0.35
C HIS A 639 40.24 -31.76 1.61
N LEU A 640 39.61 -31.45 2.76
CA LEU A 640 40.31 -31.38 4.04
C LEU A 640 40.66 -32.79 4.55
N ALA A 641 39.72 -33.74 4.47
CA ALA A 641 39.91 -35.11 4.93
C ALA A 641 40.86 -35.92 4.04
N SER A 642 40.82 -35.72 2.71
CA SER A 642 41.71 -36.39 1.74
C SER A 642 43.10 -35.76 1.67
N GLY A 643 43.27 -34.53 2.19
CA GLY A 643 44.51 -33.77 2.09
C GLY A 643 44.75 -33.15 0.70
N GLU A 644 43.80 -33.29 -0.24
CA GLU A 644 43.87 -32.72 -1.59
C GLU A 644 43.82 -31.19 -1.60
N ILE A 645 43.46 -30.54 -0.48
CA ILE A 645 43.48 -29.09 -0.35
C ILE A 645 44.83 -28.45 -0.73
N LYS A 646 45.93 -29.22 -0.62
CA LYS A 646 47.28 -28.79 -1.02
C LYS A 646 47.39 -28.43 -2.50
N GLN A 647 46.52 -28.97 -3.37
CA GLN A 647 46.50 -28.67 -4.80
C GLN A 647 46.11 -27.21 -5.11
N PHE A 648 45.36 -26.58 -4.20
CA PHE A 648 44.91 -25.19 -4.32
C PHE A 648 45.88 -24.17 -3.71
N LEU A 649 46.89 -24.63 -2.96
CA LEU A 649 47.87 -23.76 -2.32
C LEU A 649 49.07 -23.50 -3.24
N PRO A 650 49.36 -22.23 -3.59
CA PRO A 650 50.49 -21.90 -4.44
C PRO A 650 51.83 -22.18 -3.72
N GLN A 651 52.77 -22.82 -4.43
CA GLN A 651 54.11 -23.05 -3.91
C GLN A 651 54.91 -21.72 -3.87
N PRO A 652 55.42 -21.26 -2.71
CA PRO A 652 55.98 -19.91 -2.56
C PRO A 652 57.17 -19.59 -3.47
N ARG A 653 57.98 -20.59 -3.82
CA ARG A 653 59.19 -20.42 -4.65
C ARG A 653 58.85 -20.52 -6.13
N GLY A 654 59.23 -19.50 -6.90
CA GLY A 654 59.11 -19.46 -8.36
C GLY A 654 57.67 -19.30 -8.89
N PHE A 655 56.70 -19.02 -8.02
CA PHE A 655 55.30 -18.88 -8.42
C PHE A 655 55.08 -17.80 -9.48
N PHE A 656 55.62 -16.61 -9.24
CA PHE A 656 55.48 -15.47 -10.15
C PHE A 656 56.14 -15.72 -11.51
N ASP A 657 57.30 -16.38 -11.56
CA ASP A 657 57.96 -16.75 -12.81
C ASP A 657 57.10 -17.73 -13.63
N ARG A 658 56.57 -18.78 -12.99
CA ARG A 658 55.67 -19.73 -13.65
C ARG A 658 54.36 -19.07 -14.10
N MET A 659 53.80 -18.16 -13.31
CA MET A 659 52.66 -17.32 -13.68
C MET A 659 52.93 -16.51 -14.95
N ILE A 660 54.06 -15.79 -14.99
CA ILE A 660 54.43 -14.97 -16.15
C ILE A 660 54.61 -15.84 -17.40
N ARG A 661 55.28 -16.99 -17.28
CA ARG A 661 55.43 -17.94 -18.40
C ARG A 661 54.08 -18.45 -18.89
N GLN A 662 53.17 -18.80 -17.98
CA GLN A 662 51.81 -19.22 -18.32
C GLN A 662 51.02 -18.11 -19.02
N THR A 663 51.17 -16.85 -18.56
CA THR A 663 50.52 -15.69 -19.19
C THR A 663 51.07 -15.44 -20.59
N LEU A 664 52.40 -15.45 -20.76
CA LEU A 664 53.04 -15.29 -22.07
C LEU A 664 52.62 -16.39 -23.04
N TYR A 665 52.43 -17.61 -22.56
CA TYR A 665 51.87 -18.69 -23.36
C TYR A 665 50.47 -18.34 -23.88
N TYR A 666 49.51 -17.99 -23.03
CA TYR A 666 48.15 -17.69 -23.48
C TYR A 666 48.07 -16.41 -24.35
N VAL A 667 48.88 -15.39 -24.08
CA VAL A 667 48.87 -14.14 -24.86
C VAL A 667 49.60 -14.28 -26.20
N ARG A 668 50.60 -15.16 -26.30
CA ARG A 668 51.54 -15.19 -27.43
C ARG A 668 51.93 -16.59 -27.90
N GLY A 669 52.27 -17.50 -26.97
CA GLY A 669 52.78 -18.84 -27.30
C GLY A 669 51.74 -19.77 -27.94
N ILE A 670 50.49 -19.71 -27.49
CA ILE A 670 49.37 -20.52 -28.00
C ILE A 670 49.07 -20.25 -29.49
N PHE A 671 49.36 -19.05 -29.98
CA PHE A 671 49.23 -18.71 -31.41
C PHE A 671 50.44 -19.15 -32.25
N ARG A 672 51.53 -19.52 -31.59
CA ARG A 672 52.77 -20.01 -32.21
C ARG A 672 52.97 -21.50 -32.09
N ASP A 673 52.01 -22.23 -31.54
CA ASP A 673 52.14 -23.66 -31.34
C ASP A 673 53.36 -24.02 -30.47
N GLU A 674 53.67 -23.16 -29.50
CA GLU A 674 54.66 -23.47 -28.47
C GLU A 674 54.08 -24.56 -27.54
N PRO A 675 54.89 -25.45 -26.95
CA PRO A 675 54.41 -26.45 -26.00
C PRO A 675 53.85 -25.79 -24.74
N HIS A 676 52.84 -26.40 -24.11
CA HIS A 676 52.23 -25.83 -22.92
C HIS A 676 53.23 -25.82 -21.75
N PRO A 677 53.46 -24.69 -21.05
CA PRO A 677 54.56 -24.55 -20.08
C PRO A 677 54.33 -25.28 -18.74
N PHE A 678 53.19 -25.95 -18.60
CA PHE A 678 52.77 -26.65 -17.39
C PHE A 678 52.42 -28.10 -17.72
N GLU A 679 53.14 -29.01 -17.07
CA GLU A 679 52.89 -30.43 -17.04
C GLU A 679 51.80 -30.75 -16.01
N LYS A 680 50.74 -31.43 -16.45
CA LYS A 680 49.59 -31.79 -15.63
C LYS A 680 49.73 -33.22 -15.13
N THR A 681 49.69 -33.42 -13.82
CA THR A 681 49.72 -34.75 -13.19
C THR A 681 48.52 -34.92 -12.25
N PRO A 682 48.16 -36.14 -11.82
CA PRO A 682 47.08 -36.37 -10.85
C PRO A 682 47.25 -35.58 -9.54
N GLU A 683 48.49 -35.30 -9.11
CA GLU A 683 48.81 -34.53 -7.91
C GLU A 683 48.91 -33.01 -8.18
N ARG A 684 49.02 -32.61 -9.46
CA ARG A 684 49.19 -31.23 -9.92
C ARG A 684 48.29 -30.96 -11.13
N LYS A 685 46.98 -30.90 -10.86
CA LYS A 685 45.96 -30.74 -11.90
C LYS A 685 45.80 -29.32 -12.44
N MET A 686 46.34 -28.31 -11.74
CA MET A 686 46.09 -26.89 -12.01
C MET A 686 47.36 -26.09 -12.29
N ASN A 687 47.32 -25.28 -13.34
CA ASN A 687 48.39 -24.33 -13.64
C ASN A 687 48.39 -23.13 -12.67
N PRO A 688 49.47 -22.32 -12.60
CA PRO A 688 49.56 -21.21 -11.64
C PRO A 688 48.46 -20.15 -11.77
N ILE A 689 48.00 -19.84 -12.99
CA ILE A 689 46.92 -18.86 -13.20
C ILE A 689 45.60 -19.44 -12.69
N GLN A 690 45.31 -20.69 -13.01
CA GLN A 690 44.14 -21.42 -12.48
C GLN A 690 44.17 -21.46 -10.95
N GLN A 691 45.33 -21.70 -10.33
CA GLN A 691 45.45 -21.65 -8.86
C GLN A 691 45.06 -20.28 -8.28
N VAL A 692 45.53 -19.17 -8.88
CA VAL A 692 45.10 -17.82 -8.47
C VAL A 692 43.59 -17.64 -8.68
N THR A 693 43.08 -18.06 -9.84
CA THR A 693 41.65 -17.94 -10.17
C THR A 693 40.79 -18.71 -9.18
N TYR A 694 41.11 -19.97 -8.88
CA TYR A 694 40.37 -20.79 -7.91
C TYR A 694 40.56 -20.28 -6.48
N PHE A 695 41.74 -19.75 -6.13
CA PHE A 695 41.94 -19.10 -4.84
C PHE A 695 40.98 -17.92 -4.67
N GLY A 696 40.90 -17.02 -5.67
CA GLY A 696 39.97 -15.90 -5.67
C GLY A 696 38.51 -16.35 -5.70
N LEU A 697 38.18 -17.36 -6.51
CA LEU A 697 36.83 -17.91 -6.60
C LEU A 697 36.37 -18.48 -5.26
N LEU A 698 37.16 -19.35 -4.63
CA LEU A 698 36.78 -20.08 -3.43
C LEU A 698 36.88 -19.26 -2.15
N ASN A 699 37.77 -18.25 -2.09
CA ASN A 699 38.01 -17.48 -0.87
C ASN A 699 37.45 -16.05 -0.92
N VAL A 700 37.08 -15.55 -2.10
CA VAL A 700 36.54 -14.19 -2.26
C VAL A 700 35.17 -14.23 -2.89
N LEU A 701 35.06 -14.68 -4.14
CA LEU A 701 33.82 -14.52 -4.91
C LEU A 701 32.69 -15.42 -4.40
N LEU A 702 32.95 -16.71 -4.17
CA LEU A 702 31.97 -17.65 -3.62
C LEU A 702 31.55 -17.27 -2.19
N PRO A 703 32.47 -16.99 -1.24
CA PRO A 703 32.09 -16.50 0.07
C PRO A 703 31.28 -15.20 0.02
N LEU A 704 31.65 -14.24 -0.84
CA LEU A 704 30.88 -13.01 -1.03
C LEU A 704 29.44 -13.33 -1.44
N GLN A 705 29.23 -14.19 -2.44
CA GLN A 705 27.89 -14.56 -2.91
C GLN A 705 27.08 -15.31 -1.84
N VAL A 706 27.72 -16.24 -1.13
CA VAL A 706 27.08 -17.01 -0.05
C VAL A 706 26.71 -16.09 1.12
N ILE A 707 27.62 -15.23 1.57
CA ILE A 707 27.39 -14.32 2.70
C ILE A 707 26.28 -13.33 2.35
N THR A 708 26.36 -12.66 1.19
CA THR A 708 25.32 -11.72 0.76
C THR A 708 23.97 -12.42 0.59
N GLY A 709 23.93 -13.63 0.02
CA GLY A 709 22.68 -14.42 -0.10
C GLY A 709 22.08 -14.83 1.25
N ILE A 710 22.92 -15.27 2.21
CA ILE A 710 22.48 -15.59 3.57
C ILE A 710 21.94 -14.34 4.29
N LEU A 711 22.59 -13.20 4.12
CA LEU A 711 22.14 -11.94 4.72
C LEU A 711 20.80 -11.47 4.15
N MET A 712 20.60 -11.59 2.82
CA MET A 712 19.31 -11.31 2.18
C MET A 712 18.22 -12.26 2.66
N TRP A 713 18.50 -13.57 2.70
CA TRP A 713 17.55 -14.58 3.22
C TRP A 713 17.23 -14.39 4.71
N GLY A 714 18.23 -13.97 5.50
CA GLY A 714 18.13 -13.78 6.94
C GLY A 714 17.43 -12.49 7.35
N ILE A 715 17.09 -11.59 6.43
CA ILE A 715 16.54 -10.27 6.76
C ILE A 715 15.19 -10.36 7.50
N GLN A 716 14.34 -11.33 7.14
CA GLN A 716 13.08 -11.61 7.84
C GLN A 716 13.25 -12.16 9.27
N ARG A 717 14.46 -12.63 9.62
CA ARG A 717 14.73 -13.27 10.91
C ARG A 717 15.54 -12.37 11.82
N TRP A 718 16.44 -11.58 11.23
CA TRP A 718 17.33 -10.66 11.93
C TRP A 718 17.39 -9.30 11.23
N PRO A 719 16.27 -8.56 11.15
CA PRO A 719 16.19 -7.30 10.42
C PRO A 719 17.20 -6.27 10.96
N GLN A 720 17.42 -6.27 12.28
CA GLN A 720 18.38 -5.42 12.98
C GLN A 720 19.84 -5.64 12.53
N ILE A 721 20.21 -6.87 12.17
CA ILE A 721 21.56 -7.18 11.68
C ILE A 721 21.73 -6.65 10.26
N GLY A 722 20.71 -6.84 9.41
CA GLY A 722 20.68 -6.31 8.05
C GLY A 722 20.75 -4.77 8.02
N ALA A 723 20.00 -4.09 8.88
CA ALA A 723 20.02 -2.64 8.98
C ALA A 723 21.41 -2.08 9.34
N ARG A 724 22.14 -2.72 10.28
CA ARG A 724 23.49 -2.27 10.71
C ARG A 724 24.56 -2.32 9.61
N ILE A 725 24.36 -3.14 8.59
CA ILE A 725 25.29 -3.29 7.46
C ILE A 725 24.80 -2.57 6.19
N GLY A 726 23.82 -1.66 6.33
CA GLY A 726 23.31 -0.83 5.25
C GLY A 726 22.13 -1.43 4.46
N GLY A 727 21.48 -2.48 4.97
CA GLY A 727 20.25 -3.04 4.41
C GLY A 727 20.39 -3.63 3.01
N LEU A 728 19.25 -3.90 2.37
CA LEU A 728 19.22 -4.42 0.99
C LEU A 728 19.80 -3.43 -0.02
N THR A 729 19.71 -2.12 0.23
CA THR A 729 20.34 -1.04 -0.54
C THR A 729 21.84 -1.24 -0.75
N PHE A 730 22.54 -1.89 0.20
CA PHE A 730 23.95 -2.22 0.07
C PHE A 730 24.19 -3.69 -0.34
N ILE A 731 23.44 -4.63 0.24
CA ILE A 731 23.68 -6.07 0.06
C ILE A 731 23.28 -6.54 -1.35
N ALA A 732 22.14 -6.08 -1.88
CA ALA A 732 21.62 -6.54 -3.17
C ALA A 732 22.51 -6.16 -4.36
N PRO A 733 23.07 -4.92 -4.45
CA PRO A 733 24.06 -4.58 -5.48
C PRO A 733 25.30 -5.48 -5.46
N LEU A 734 25.82 -5.83 -4.27
CA LEU A 734 26.98 -6.71 -4.15
C LEU A 734 26.65 -8.14 -4.60
N HIS A 735 25.48 -8.66 -4.24
CA HIS A 735 25.03 -9.98 -4.68
C HIS A 735 24.84 -10.04 -6.21
N THR A 736 24.31 -8.96 -6.80
CA THR A 736 24.12 -8.81 -8.24
C THR A 736 25.46 -8.72 -8.98
N LEU A 737 26.40 -7.92 -8.46
CA LEU A 737 27.76 -7.84 -9.02
C LEU A 737 28.47 -9.20 -8.97
N GLY A 738 28.33 -9.92 -7.85
CA GLY A 738 28.88 -11.27 -7.71
C GLY A 738 28.31 -12.25 -8.75
N MET A 739 27.00 -12.18 -9.04
CA MET A 739 26.36 -12.94 -10.12
C MET A 739 27.00 -12.63 -11.48
N TRP A 740 27.18 -11.36 -11.85
CA TRP A 740 27.83 -10.96 -13.11
C TRP A 740 29.27 -11.47 -13.22
N LEU A 741 30.03 -11.44 -12.12
CA LEU A 741 31.40 -11.96 -12.06
C LEU A 741 31.42 -13.48 -12.20
N PHE A 742 30.47 -14.21 -11.61
CA PHE A 742 30.32 -15.65 -11.81
C PHE A 742 29.95 -16.00 -13.26
N ALA A 743 29.02 -15.27 -13.88
CA ALA A 743 28.67 -15.45 -15.28
C ALA A 743 29.90 -15.23 -16.19
N THR A 744 30.67 -14.18 -15.91
CA THR A 744 31.93 -13.89 -16.60
C THR A 744 32.94 -15.02 -16.43
N PHE A 745 33.14 -15.48 -15.18
CA PHE A 745 34.03 -16.59 -14.87
C PHE A 745 33.64 -17.85 -15.65
N ILE A 746 32.35 -18.19 -15.75
CA ILE A 746 31.89 -19.36 -16.52
C ILE A 746 32.29 -19.25 -17.99
N ILE A 747 32.11 -18.09 -18.62
CA ILE A 747 32.49 -17.88 -20.03
C ILE A 747 33.99 -18.10 -20.21
N VAL A 748 34.81 -17.47 -19.38
CA VAL A 748 36.28 -17.65 -19.42
C VAL A 748 36.64 -19.11 -19.14
N HIS A 749 36.05 -19.72 -18.11
CA HIS A 749 36.33 -21.08 -17.70
C HIS A 749 36.06 -22.07 -18.83
N VAL A 750 34.86 -22.03 -19.41
CA VAL A 750 34.47 -22.88 -20.54
C VAL A 750 35.39 -22.63 -21.73
N TYR A 751 35.70 -21.37 -22.05
CA TYR A 751 36.66 -21.06 -23.12
C TYR A 751 38.04 -21.67 -22.88
N MET A 752 38.59 -21.53 -21.67
CA MET A 752 39.90 -22.08 -21.32
C MET A 752 39.93 -23.61 -21.40
N THR A 753 38.79 -24.30 -21.20
CA THR A 753 38.76 -25.76 -21.45
C THR A 753 39.02 -26.11 -22.92
N THR A 754 38.76 -25.20 -23.86
CA THR A 754 39.02 -25.39 -25.29
C THR A 754 40.47 -25.15 -25.71
N THR A 755 41.36 -24.79 -24.78
CA THR A 755 42.78 -24.53 -25.05
C THR A 755 43.67 -25.76 -24.93
N GLY A 756 43.09 -26.97 -24.84
CA GLY A 756 43.85 -28.23 -24.89
C GLY A 756 44.32 -28.58 -26.31
N HIS A 757 44.98 -29.73 -26.46
CA HIS A 757 45.43 -30.27 -27.76
C HIS A 757 44.30 -30.47 -28.76
N THR A 758 43.08 -30.73 -28.27
CA THR A 758 41.85 -30.57 -29.04
C THR A 758 40.84 -29.72 -28.27
N PRO A 759 39.89 -29.03 -28.98
CA PRO A 759 38.93 -28.14 -28.32
C PRO A 759 38.01 -28.83 -27.29
N LEU A 760 37.85 -30.15 -27.36
CA LEU A 760 36.99 -30.91 -26.46
C LEU A 760 37.76 -31.79 -25.47
N ALA A 761 39.10 -31.82 -25.51
CA ALA A 761 39.88 -32.78 -24.72
C ALA A 761 39.62 -32.65 -23.21
N ASN A 762 39.75 -31.43 -22.67
CA ASN A 762 39.53 -31.17 -21.25
C ASN A 762 38.07 -31.40 -20.83
N ILE A 763 37.11 -31.12 -21.73
CA ILE A 763 35.68 -31.36 -21.47
C ILE A 763 35.40 -32.86 -21.39
N LYS A 764 35.93 -33.63 -22.35
CA LYS A 764 35.85 -35.09 -22.37
C LYS A 764 36.48 -35.66 -21.09
N ALA A 765 37.65 -35.18 -20.68
CA ALA A 765 38.31 -35.60 -19.45
C ALA A 765 37.43 -35.38 -18.21
N MET A 766 36.71 -34.25 -18.13
CA MET A 766 35.82 -33.97 -17.02
C MET A 766 34.49 -34.75 -17.05
N LEU A 767 34.12 -35.33 -18.21
CA LEU A 767 32.97 -36.22 -18.34
C LEU A 767 33.34 -37.67 -18.00
N VAL A 768 34.44 -38.18 -18.56
CA VAL A 768 34.80 -39.62 -18.48
C VAL A 768 35.82 -39.94 -17.38
N GLY A 769 36.63 -38.96 -16.97
CA GLY A 769 37.67 -39.09 -15.94
C GLY A 769 39.09 -39.31 -16.46
N TRP A 770 39.24 -39.73 -17.72
CA TRP A 770 40.51 -39.97 -18.39
C TRP A 770 40.92 -38.76 -19.24
N ASP A 771 42.16 -38.30 -19.07
CA ASP A 771 42.74 -37.16 -19.77
C ASP A 771 43.91 -37.60 -20.66
N GLU A 772 44.07 -36.95 -21.80
CA GLU A 772 45.17 -37.18 -22.74
C GLU A 772 46.21 -36.07 -22.52
N VAL A 773 47.28 -36.35 -21.77
CA VAL A 773 48.26 -35.36 -21.27
C VAL A 773 49.54 -35.36 -22.12
N GLU A 774 50.08 -34.17 -22.42
CA GLU A 774 51.34 -34.03 -23.18
C GLU A 774 52.54 -34.61 -22.42
N VAL A 775 53.34 -35.43 -23.10
CA VAL A 775 54.55 -36.04 -22.53
C VAL A 775 55.70 -35.02 -22.51
N HIS A 776 56.02 -34.48 -21.33
CA HIS A 776 57.17 -33.58 -21.13
C HIS A 776 58.45 -34.39 -20.93
N HIS A 777 59.35 -34.40 -21.93
CA HIS A 777 60.65 -35.04 -21.77
C HIS A 777 61.56 -34.14 -20.92
N ALA A 778 62.19 -34.70 -19.88
CA ALA A 778 63.17 -33.97 -19.09
C ALA A 778 64.35 -33.53 -19.98
N PRO A 779 64.92 -32.33 -19.80
CA PRO A 779 66.13 -31.97 -20.51
C PRO A 779 67.30 -32.81 -19.96
N GLY A 780 67.54 -33.97 -20.56
CA GLY A 780 68.64 -34.86 -20.17
C GLY A 780 68.51 -36.36 -20.48
N ASP A 781 67.49 -36.83 -21.19
CA ASP A 781 67.42 -38.23 -21.68
C ASP A 781 67.89 -38.40 -23.12
#